data_AF-A0AA50KEH5-F1
#
_entry.id   AF-A0AA50KEH5-F1
#
_cell.length_a   1.000
_cell.length_b   1.000
_cell.length_c   1.000
_cell.angle_alpha   90.00
_cell.angle_beta   90.00
_cell.angle_gamma   90.00
#
_symmetry.space_group_name_H-M   'P 1'
#
loop_
_entity.id
_entity.type
_entity.pdbx_description
1 polymer ?
#
loop_
_entity_poly.entity_id
_entity_poly.type
_entity_poly.pdbx_seq_one_letter_code
_entity_poly.pdbx_strand_id
1 'polypeptide(L)'
;MSYNKILVKWLAPILFIVFSMLTHTVKADWSDTFPQGVNNYSANGTITFNTSYLYNAPNSGSLPTYSYNQLGNGADKLCVRSNGSTRMCRTGNYIADLPSGRLDFAQCESSSTVNVGPPTYNNKQIDIEAGEYNNILLEGGSDKTIRFTSSGGVYKIKSLNATSGQIVLSAGQYWIETLAINNGVTLVFPSTGTVSFFIKNDYRHYDLNTVGQAENFLIYSYSSFTLNGGASLKSYVVSEKDVVLEGSSYLDGAITAKNISLNGGSSVRFDSNASNINVVPDCSPVPVLQCFNDNFSQSTLSNDWVVSKSSGGFTPSIQGGRLRLTEAKSDQSTASTYQRLFPGKANLVEIQFDHYAYGGNGADGIAVVLSDASITPQPGAFGGPLGYGYKPGINGFAGGWLGFGIDEFGNFSGEGGSSNVGQRRQSVAVRGSGVGTSGYNYLRGACSNGTTNTNGSCLSPAVDGNNVSPAHRYKITIDSQAANQSIVKIERNTGSGFVTLVPAFNVAAQIGQAAIPSDFLLSLTGSTGGSNNNHEIDNVQICALKSNPIGAQIDHFEFDHTGQGLTCNAETVTIRACANASCSQPFTAPLSATLLPDSAADGVWVGGNQVSFSGGTAQLQLRRNTPGVVTLGVKGSNPTTKPLSKTLCRIGNGGLSENNCSLTFADSGFVFDVPDKRANRPEQVLVKAVKKSDVTKQCVPSFQSQTKTLNFWSSYQTPSAPISPKAVTINNTAIGTSSALPTAVNLLFDTNGQASISVNYPDAGKLQLDAKYTGTGDEQGLVMAGSDQFVSIPAGLCVKPVDVSASCQSANMTCNVYRKAGQTFGMTVQAMAWEKDGDLDFCSVNLSTPNFSDAQMKLASKVVAPSIANGGLDGTLGVASYSHSAQANNLNTISNQTISEVGVFQIAAQASPNYLGTASSLNIPIGYSANIGRFVPDRFLVSNVSVIPACGGFSYMDQLFPMSMELSALNIAGDITKNYFPPFSLATAKLVGENNNNGVDLQSRLSALPIKADSWNQGVATVDASYQANFSRVTPNVATNLYQDGPFELLDIGVQLMDNDPRPNGLYSYVASPDMDAASTGTCTNCNAKKISTQTLRHGRVVMDNTYGPETEILRMPTRSEYWNGSSWALNTADNCTTAVYALGSQVDNSALGYNFDPDLVAGQSVVRSGGTATFQAGQFELLWQAVTTSGLPYRGQVTAPLDVPTWLEWYWNWNGVSPTAVTEPRASAYFGRYRGHDKIIYWREVN
;
A
#
# COMPACT_ATOMS: atom_id res chain seq x y z
N MET A 1 -75.29 37.86 -15.59
CA MET A 1 -74.81 37.12 -16.78
C MET A 1 -73.39 36.62 -16.47
N SER A 2 -72.98 35.37 -16.57
CA SER A 2 -73.66 34.08 -16.75
C SER A 2 -72.61 33.00 -16.39
N TYR A 3 -72.95 32.15 -15.41
CA TYR A 3 -72.56 30.75 -15.17
C TYR A 3 -71.07 30.30 -15.05
N ASN A 4 -70.66 30.16 -13.77
CA ASN A 4 -70.09 28.99 -13.06
C ASN A 4 -68.94 28.13 -13.64
N LYS A 5 -67.74 28.40 -13.10
CA LYS A 5 -66.88 27.55 -12.25
C LYS A 5 -67.18 26.04 -12.05
N ILE A 6 -66.10 25.26 -12.21
CA ILE A 6 -65.61 24.06 -11.46
C ILE A 6 -65.72 22.66 -12.12
N LEU A 7 -64.57 21.96 -12.07
CA LEU A 7 -64.29 20.50 -12.17
C LEU A 7 -64.21 19.83 -13.57
N VAL A 8 -63.07 19.14 -13.82
CA VAL A 8 -62.92 17.71 -14.22
C VAL A 8 -61.55 17.49 -14.91
N LYS A 9 -60.62 16.87 -14.16
CA LYS A 9 -59.55 16.00 -14.68
C LYS A 9 -60.19 14.72 -15.25
N TRP A 10 -59.49 14.07 -16.19
CA TRP A 10 -59.75 12.75 -16.81
C TRP A 10 -60.44 12.79 -18.18
N LEU A 11 -59.64 12.61 -19.25
CA LEU A 11 -59.75 11.55 -20.28
C LEU A 11 -58.94 11.91 -21.52
N ALA A 12 -57.99 11.02 -21.87
CA ALA A 12 -57.50 10.66 -23.22
C ALA A 12 -55.97 10.72 -23.43
N PRO A 13 -55.28 9.57 -23.30
CA PRO A 13 -54.18 9.22 -24.17
C PRO A 13 -54.51 7.89 -24.88
N ILE A 14 -55.13 7.96 -26.06
CA ILE A 14 -55.22 6.86 -27.03
C ILE A 14 -55.06 7.48 -28.42
N LEU A 15 -53.83 7.82 -28.81
CA LEU A 15 -53.40 7.93 -30.23
C LEU A 15 -51.88 8.20 -30.33
N PHE A 16 -51.05 7.33 -29.76
CA PHE A 16 -49.59 7.36 -29.98
C PHE A 16 -49.00 5.95 -30.09
N ILE A 17 -49.70 5.08 -30.82
CA ILE A 17 -49.18 3.79 -31.24
C ILE A 17 -49.51 3.65 -32.72
N VAL A 18 -48.45 3.67 -33.54
CA VAL A 18 -48.30 3.35 -34.98
C VAL A 18 -47.60 4.51 -35.69
N PHE A 19 -46.32 4.74 -35.40
CA PHE A 19 -45.32 5.30 -36.32
C PHE A 19 -43.93 5.19 -35.66
N SER A 20 -43.41 3.97 -35.53
CA SER A 20 -42.00 3.75 -35.21
C SER A 20 -41.46 2.54 -35.98
N MET A 21 -41.58 2.61 -37.30
CA MET A 21 -40.73 1.86 -38.22
C MET A 21 -40.39 2.80 -39.37
N LEU A 22 -39.12 2.82 -39.77
CA LEU A 22 -38.43 3.71 -40.73
C LEU A 22 -37.63 4.85 -40.08
N THR A 23 -36.53 4.51 -39.40
CA THR A 23 -35.36 5.41 -39.38
C THR A 23 -34.67 5.30 -40.73
N HIS A 24 -34.80 6.33 -41.55
CA HIS A 24 -33.90 6.53 -42.69
C HIS A 24 -32.50 6.83 -42.14
N THR A 25 -31.57 5.89 -42.30
CA THR A 25 -30.14 6.10 -42.06
C THR A 25 -29.62 7.14 -43.05
N VAL A 26 -29.52 8.39 -42.61
CA VAL A 26 -28.84 9.44 -43.38
C VAL A 26 -27.36 9.09 -43.38
N LYS A 27 -26.81 8.80 -44.57
CA LYS A 27 -25.37 8.61 -44.78
C LYS A 27 -24.62 9.83 -44.24
N ALA A 28 -23.55 9.64 -43.45
CA ALA A 28 -22.69 10.75 -43.06
C ALA A 28 -21.97 11.29 -44.30
N ASP A 29 -22.03 12.61 -44.51
CA ASP A 29 -21.25 13.26 -45.55
C ASP A 29 -19.87 13.62 -45.00
N TRP A 30 -18.83 13.04 -45.59
CA TRP A 30 -17.44 13.25 -45.20
C TRP A 30 -16.73 14.29 -46.09
N SER A 31 -17.44 14.93 -47.02
CA SER A 31 -16.86 15.86 -48.00
C SER A 31 -16.25 17.10 -47.36
N ASP A 32 -16.89 17.66 -46.34
CA ASP A 32 -16.37 18.82 -45.58
C ASP A 32 -15.17 18.46 -44.70
N THR A 33 -15.03 17.18 -44.34
CA THR A 33 -13.85 16.65 -43.65
C THR A 33 -12.66 16.54 -44.60
N PHE A 34 -12.87 16.18 -45.88
CA PHE A 34 -11.79 15.94 -46.84
C PHE A 34 -11.86 16.82 -48.11
N PRO A 35 -11.87 18.15 -47.98
CA PRO A 35 -12.14 19.01 -49.13
C PRO A 35 -11.01 19.06 -50.18
N GLN A 36 -9.73 18.83 -49.83
CA GLN A 36 -8.57 19.06 -50.72
C GLN A 36 -7.36 18.10 -50.52
N GLY A 37 -7.58 16.82 -50.22
CA GLY A 37 -6.51 15.80 -50.14
C GLY A 37 -5.59 15.88 -48.91
N VAL A 38 -5.14 17.07 -48.52
CA VAL A 38 -4.40 17.32 -47.27
C VAL A 38 -5.02 18.53 -46.59
N ASN A 39 -5.66 18.31 -45.44
CA ASN A 39 -6.58 19.27 -44.85
C ASN A 39 -6.28 19.50 -43.37
N ASN A 40 -6.37 20.75 -42.93
CA ASN A 40 -6.25 21.11 -41.54
C ASN A 40 -7.63 21.52 -41.00
N TYR A 41 -8.03 21.00 -39.85
CA TYR A 41 -9.33 21.31 -39.24
C TYR A 41 -9.24 22.34 -38.09
N SER A 42 -8.04 22.81 -37.75
CA SER A 42 -7.82 23.75 -36.64
C SER A 42 -7.15 25.03 -37.12
N ALA A 43 -7.69 26.20 -36.76
CA ALA A 43 -7.10 27.48 -37.20
C ALA A 43 -5.64 27.71 -36.73
N ASN A 44 -5.23 27.02 -35.67
CA ASN A 44 -3.87 27.08 -35.11
C ASN A 44 -2.97 25.93 -35.59
N GLY A 45 -3.48 25.07 -36.48
CA GLY A 45 -2.76 23.94 -37.03
C GLY A 45 -1.85 24.34 -38.20
N THR A 46 -0.92 23.46 -38.56
CA THR A 46 0.01 23.71 -39.68
C THR A 46 0.12 22.50 -40.60
N ILE A 47 0.16 22.75 -41.91
CA ILE A 47 0.52 21.77 -42.93
C ILE A 47 1.97 22.01 -43.37
N THR A 48 2.82 21.00 -43.22
CA THR A 48 4.24 21.05 -43.58
C THR A 48 4.55 20.02 -44.67
N PHE A 49 5.16 20.48 -45.75
CA PHE A 49 5.68 19.63 -46.82
C PHE A 49 7.21 19.71 -46.80
N ASN A 50 7.89 18.57 -46.74
CA ASN A 50 9.34 18.48 -46.76
C ASN A 50 9.76 17.43 -47.80
N THR A 51 10.08 17.91 -49.02
CA THR A 51 10.35 17.08 -50.21
C THR A 51 9.27 16.03 -50.54
N SER A 52 7.99 16.37 -50.28
CA SER A 52 6.84 15.47 -50.45
C SER A 52 5.80 16.01 -51.43
N TYR A 53 4.98 15.14 -52.03
CA TYR A 53 4.06 15.50 -53.13
C TYR A 53 2.59 15.28 -52.80
N LEU A 54 1.73 16.19 -53.27
CA LEU A 54 0.28 15.99 -53.34
C LEU A 54 -0.13 15.81 -54.81
N TYR A 55 -0.44 14.58 -55.21
CA TYR A 55 -0.96 14.25 -56.52
C TYR A 55 -2.48 14.41 -56.59
N ASN A 56 -3.01 14.65 -57.79
CA ASN A 56 -4.41 15.03 -58.01
C ASN A 56 -4.84 16.28 -57.23
N ALA A 57 -3.91 17.18 -56.93
CA ALA A 57 -4.20 18.41 -56.20
C ALA A 57 -5.28 19.24 -56.93
N PRO A 58 -6.24 19.84 -56.20
CA PRO A 58 -7.30 20.65 -56.81
C PRO A 58 -6.78 21.88 -57.58
N ASN A 59 -7.63 22.41 -58.46
CA ASN A 59 -7.27 23.45 -59.43
C ASN A 59 -6.82 24.80 -58.83
N SER A 60 -6.97 25.04 -57.54
CA SER A 60 -6.51 26.26 -56.87
C SER A 60 -5.09 26.13 -56.28
N GLY A 61 -4.67 24.90 -55.92
CA GLY A 61 -3.47 24.65 -55.08
C GLY A 61 -3.58 25.18 -53.65
N SER A 62 -4.78 25.62 -53.24
CA SER A 62 -5.04 26.26 -51.96
C SER A 62 -5.56 25.24 -50.97
N LEU A 63 -4.70 24.83 -50.04
CA LEU A 63 -5.01 23.83 -49.02
C LEU A 63 -5.86 24.43 -47.89
N PRO A 64 -6.78 23.68 -47.26
CA PRO A 64 -7.55 24.13 -46.10
C PRO A 64 -6.62 24.24 -44.90
N THR A 65 -5.93 25.37 -44.77
CA THR A 65 -5.14 25.78 -43.62
C THR A 65 -4.89 27.29 -43.65
N TYR A 66 -4.68 27.86 -42.47
CA TYR A 66 -4.15 29.23 -42.30
C TYR A 66 -2.61 29.26 -42.19
N SER A 67 -1.95 28.11 -41.99
CA SER A 67 -0.50 28.01 -41.83
C SER A 67 0.06 26.87 -42.68
N TYR A 68 0.85 27.24 -43.69
CA TYR A 68 1.51 26.30 -44.59
C TYR A 68 3.01 26.56 -44.61
N ASN A 69 3.80 25.50 -44.38
CA ASN A 69 5.25 25.52 -44.42
C ASN A 69 5.77 24.58 -45.51
N GLN A 70 6.62 25.09 -46.39
CA GLN A 70 7.41 24.28 -47.31
C GLN A 70 8.85 24.24 -46.81
N LEU A 71 9.28 23.06 -46.37
CA LEU A 71 10.67 22.75 -46.04
C LEU A 71 11.34 22.11 -47.27
N GLY A 72 12.62 22.40 -47.49
CA GLY A 72 13.34 22.05 -48.72
C GLY A 72 13.47 23.24 -49.67
N ASN A 73 13.51 23.00 -50.99
CA ASN A 73 13.64 24.09 -51.96
C ASN A 73 12.28 24.81 -52.11
N GLY A 74 12.23 26.10 -51.74
CA GLY A 74 11.03 26.92 -51.81
C GLY A 74 10.48 27.16 -53.22
N ALA A 75 11.17 26.72 -54.27
CA ALA A 75 10.69 26.73 -55.65
C ALA A 75 9.99 25.42 -56.07
N ASP A 76 9.99 24.39 -55.23
CA ASP A 76 9.43 23.08 -55.58
C ASP A 76 7.91 23.16 -55.73
N LYS A 77 7.41 22.69 -56.87
CA LYS A 77 6.00 22.67 -57.23
C LYS A 77 5.34 21.36 -56.76
N LEU A 78 5.15 21.23 -55.46
CA LEU A 78 4.77 19.99 -54.79
C LEU A 78 3.30 19.56 -54.98
N CYS A 79 2.42 20.47 -55.42
CA CYS A 79 1.03 20.18 -55.76
C CYS A 79 0.92 19.82 -57.25
N VAL A 80 0.69 18.53 -57.55
CA VAL A 80 0.60 17.97 -58.90
C VAL A 80 -0.87 17.74 -59.26
N ARG A 81 -1.35 18.38 -60.34
CA ARG A 81 -2.74 18.22 -60.83
C ARG A 81 -2.93 16.86 -61.51
N SER A 82 -4.19 16.47 -61.71
CA SER A 82 -4.57 15.25 -62.42
C SER A 82 -4.03 15.15 -63.85
N ASN A 83 -3.80 16.30 -64.53
CA ASN A 83 -3.18 16.36 -65.85
C ASN A 83 -1.64 16.37 -65.83
N GLY A 84 -1.01 16.13 -64.67
CA GLY A 84 0.44 16.11 -64.49
C GLY A 84 1.11 17.48 -64.33
N SER A 85 0.38 18.59 -64.50
CA SER A 85 0.95 19.92 -64.31
C SER A 85 1.18 20.25 -62.84
N THR A 86 2.36 20.79 -62.52
CA THR A 86 2.80 21.09 -61.15
C THR A 86 2.58 22.56 -60.79
N ARG A 87 2.33 22.85 -59.50
CA ARG A 87 2.23 24.21 -58.94
C ARG A 87 2.70 24.26 -57.48
N MET A 88 2.92 25.47 -56.96
CA MET A 88 3.12 25.69 -55.53
C MET A 88 1.84 25.37 -54.77
N CYS A 89 1.96 24.66 -53.65
CA CYS A 89 0.91 24.59 -52.65
C CYS A 89 0.91 25.90 -51.83
N ARG A 90 -0.25 26.32 -51.34
CA ARG A 90 -0.40 27.55 -50.55
C ARG A 90 -1.55 27.45 -49.56
N THR A 91 -1.61 28.39 -48.61
CA THR A 91 -2.75 28.53 -47.72
C THR A 91 -4.02 28.86 -48.52
N GLY A 92 -5.13 28.23 -48.12
CA GLY A 92 -6.46 28.53 -48.61
C GLY A 92 -7.19 29.56 -47.76
N ASN A 93 -6.73 29.80 -46.52
CA ASN A 93 -7.38 30.67 -45.52
C ASN A 93 -8.79 30.19 -45.13
N TYR A 94 -8.98 28.88 -45.07
CA TYR A 94 -10.13 28.19 -44.49
C TYR A 94 -9.64 26.85 -43.92
N ILE A 95 -10.47 26.15 -43.18
CA ILE A 95 -10.16 24.85 -42.56
C ILE A 95 -11.23 23.83 -42.96
N ALA A 96 -10.90 22.54 -42.87
CA ALA A 96 -11.87 21.45 -42.97
C ALA A 96 -12.66 21.31 -41.67
N ASP A 97 -13.83 20.66 -41.74
CA ASP A 97 -14.65 20.38 -40.57
C ASP A 97 -14.49 18.93 -40.12
N LEU A 98 -14.43 18.70 -38.81
CA LEU A 98 -14.60 17.33 -38.29
C LEU A 98 -16.09 16.94 -38.39
N PRO A 99 -16.41 15.65 -38.59
CA PRO A 99 -17.78 15.18 -38.71
C PRO A 99 -18.63 15.59 -37.48
N SER A 100 -19.83 16.10 -37.75
CA SER A 100 -20.76 16.62 -36.72
C SER A 100 -21.39 15.53 -35.85
N GLY A 101 -21.43 14.28 -36.32
CA GLY A 101 -21.91 13.10 -35.60
C GLY A 101 -20.81 12.23 -34.97
N ARG A 102 -19.62 12.80 -34.71
CA ARG A 102 -18.54 12.07 -34.03
C ARG A 102 -18.93 11.70 -32.60
N LEU A 103 -18.59 10.49 -32.17
CA LEU A 103 -18.71 10.05 -30.78
C LEU A 103 -17.41 10.37 -30.04
N ASP A 104 -17.50 10.62 -28.73
CA ASP A 104 -16.30 10.63 -27.88
C ASP A 104 -15.82 9.18 -27.71
N PHE A 105 -14.52 8.91 -27.90
CA PHE A 105 -14.00 7.55 -27.73
C PHE A 105 -14.28 6.99 -26.32
N ALA A 106 -14.38 7.83 -25.29
CA ALA A 106 -14.73 7.40 -23.93
C ALA A 106 -16.09 6.65 -23.87
N GLN A 107 -17.03 6.97 -24.76
CA GLN A 107 -18.32 6.28 -24.88
C GLN A 107 -18.16 4.88 -25.49
N CYS A 108 -17.07 4.69 -26.22
CA CYS A 108 -16.78 3.54 -27.05
C CYS A 108 -15.60 2.70 -26.50
N GLU A 109 -15.15 2.98 -25.28
CA GLU A 109 -14.16 2.19 -24.57
C GLU A 109 -14.69 0.81 -24.20
N SER A 110 -13.88 -0.23 -24.46
CA SER A 110 -14.23 -1.59 -24.09
C SER A 110 -14.21 -1.81 -22.58
N SER A 111 -15.36 -2.18 -22.00
CA SER A 111 -15.50 -2.61 -20.60
C SER A 111 -15.36 -4.12 -20.40
N SER A 112 -15.29 -4.87 -21.51
CA SER A 112 -15.22 -6.33 -21.51
C SER A 112 -13.93 -6.83 -20.89
N THR A 113 -14.01 -8.00 -20.27
CA THR A 113 -12.86 -8.78 -19.77
C THR A 113 -12.49 -9.94 -20.71
N VAL A 114 -13.18 -10.06 -21.85
CA VAL A 114 -13.01 -11.19 -22.80
C VAL A 114 -11.71 -11.05 -23.58
N ASN A 115 -10.81 -12.03 -23.47
CA ASN A 115 -9.57 -12.11 -24.24
C ASN A 115 -9.70 -13.14 -25.37
N VAL A 116 -9.13 -12.84 -26.53
CA VAL A 116 -9.15 -13.67 -27.73
C VAL A 116 -7.72 -13.88 -28.25
N GLY A 117 -7.35 -15.14 -28.51
CA GLY A 117 -6.05 -15.51 -29.07
C GLY A 117 -4.93 -15.71 -28.03
N PRO A 118 -3.74 -16.14 -28.50
CA PRO A 118 -3.41 -16.41 -29.90
C PRO A 118 -4.03 -17.73 -30.41
N PRO A 119 -4.29 -17.85 -31.72
CA PRO A 119 -4.67 -19.12 -32.33
C PRO A 119 -3.65 -20.23 -32.00
N THR A 120 -4.13 -21.43 -31.69
CA THR A 120 -3.28 -22.55 -31.25
C THR A 120 -2.83 -23.41 -32.43
N TYR A 121 -1.95 -24.39 -32.18
CA TYR A 121 -1.54 -25.36 -33.21
C TYR A 121 -2.74 -26.14 -33.81
N ASN A 122 -3.68 -26.54 -32.96
CA ASN A 122 -4.87 -27.31 -33.34
C ASN A 122 -6.02 -26.42 -33.84
N ASN A 123 -6.02 -25.13 -33.49
CA ASN A 123 -7.01 -24.18 -33.96
C ASN A 123 -6.33 -22.94 -34.55
N LYS A 124 -6.03 -23.01 -35.85
CA LYS A 124 -5.29 -21.98 -36.58
C LYS A 124 -6.12 -20.72 -36.88
N GLN A 125 -7.43 -20.77 -36.70
CA GLN A 125 -8.35 -19.68 -36.99
C GLN A 125 -9.26 -19.40 -35.78
N ILE A 126 -9.39 -18.14 -35.39
CA ILE A 126 -10.40 -17.73 -34.40
C ILE A 126 -11.35 -16.76 -35.07
N ASP A 127 -12.65 -17.09 -35.01
CA ASP A 127 -13.72 -16.23 -35.49
C ASP A 127 -14.18 -15.27 -34.38
N ILE A 128 -14.38 -14.00 -34.73
CA ILE A 128 -14.78 -12.95 -33.80
C ILE A 128 -16.06 -12.29 -34.31
N GLU A 129 -17.14 -12.46 -33.54
CA GLU A 129 -18.43 -11.81 -33.80
C GLU A 129 -18.42 -10.35 -33.30
N ALA A 130 -19.37 -9.54 -33.75
CA ALA A 130 -19.56 -8.17 -33.25
C ALA A 130 -19.76 -8.19 -31.72
N GLY A 131 -19.08 -7.30 -31.00
CA GLY A 131 -19.01 -7.42 -29.55
C GLY A 131 -17.98 -6.51 -28.90
N GLU A 132 -17.83 -6.67 -27.60
CA GLU A 132 -16.86 -5.95 -26.78
C GLU A 132 -15.80 -6.91 -26.23
N TYR A 133 -14.52 -6.56 -26.39
CA TYR A 133 -13.35 -7.41 -26.12
C TYR A 133 -12.26 -6.65 -25.36
N ASN A 134 -11.61 -7.32 -24.42
CA ASN A 134 -10.43 -6.80 -23.74
C ASN A 134 -9.21 -6.85 -24.66
N ASN A 135 -8.62 -8.03 -24.88
CA ASN A 135 -7.42 -8.19 -25.69
C ASN A 135 -7.66 -9.16 -26.85
N ILE A 136 -7.24 -8.78 -28.05
CA ILE A 136 -7.19 -9.63 -29.24
C ILE A 136 -5.72 -9.76 -29.66
N LEU A 137 -5.18 -10.99 -29.58
CA LEU A 137 -3.78 -11.28 -29.84
C LEU A 137 -3.61 -12.22 -31.04
N LEU A 138 -2.83 -11.81 -32.03
CA LEU A 138 -2.44 -12.62 -33.20
C LEU A 138 -0.91 -12.75 -33.28
N GLU A 139 -0.42 -13.96 -33.04
CA GLU A 139 1.00 -14.33 -33.13
C GLU A 139 1.15 -15.83 -33.43
N GLY A 140 2.39 -16.28 -33.66
CA GLY A 140 2.70 -17.70 -33.80
C GLY A 140 2.77 -18.24 -35.23
N GLY A 141 2.94 -17.37 -36.23
CA GLY A 141 3.26 -17.76 -37.62
C GLY A 141 2.31 -17.20 -38.69
N SER A 142 2.74 -17.24 -39.95
CA SER A 142 1.98 -16.72 -41.10
C SER A 142 0.71 -17.52 -41.43
N ASP A 143 0.55 -18.72 -40.88
CA ASP A 143 -0.62 -19.59 -41.07
C ASP A 143 -1.76 -19.33 -40.07
N LYS A 144 -1.58 -18.40 -39.12
CA LYS A 144 -2.58 -18.05 -38.10
C LYS A 144 -3.51 -16.95 -38.58
N THR A 145 -4.81 -17.10 -38.29
CA THR A 145 -5.85 -16.17 -38.75
C THR A 145 -6.74 -15.73 -37.60
N ILE A 146 -6.98 -14.42 -37.51
CA ILE A 146 -8.14 -13.86 -36.81
C ILE A 146 -9.13 -13.40 -37.86
N ARG A 147 -10.39 -13.86 -37.77
CA ARG A 147 -11.44 -13.54 -38.73
C ARG A 147 -12.63 -12.90 -38.05
N PHE A 148 -12.90 -11.64 -38.39
CA PHE A 148 -14.13 -10.96 -37.98
C PHE A 148 -15.27 -11.41 -38.91
N THR A 149 -16.38 -11.86 -38.32
CA THR A 149 -17.44 -12.57 -39.07
C THR A 149 -18.74 -11.80 -39.24
N SER A 150 -18.96 -10.74 -38.47
CA SER A 150 -20.21 -9.97 -38.49
C SER A 150 -20.13 -8.81 -39.47
N SER A 151 -20.79 -8.96 -40.62
CA SER A 151 -20.94 -7.86 -41.60
C SER A 151 -21.82 -6.75 -41.03
N GLY A 152 -21.36 -5.51 -41.12
CA GLY A 152 -21.96 -4.35 -40.44
C GLY A 152 -21.75 -4.34 -38.92
N GLY A 153 -20.85 -5.18 -38.41
CA GLY A 153 -20.62 -5.35 -36.97
C GLY A 153 -19.96 -4.14 -36.31
N VAL A 154 -20.27 -3.93 -35.03
CA VAL A 154 -19.59 -2.97 -34.16
C VAL A 154 -18.71 -3.75 -33.18
N TYR A 155 -17.43 -3.43 -33.18
CA TYR A 155 -16.40 -4.09 -32.37
C TYR A 155 -15.74 -3.08 -31.45
N LYS A 156 -15.87 -3.26 -30.13
CA LYS A 156 -15.16 -2.48 -29.13
C LYS A 156 -13.99 -3.30 -28.60
N ILE A 157 -12.77 -2.81 -28.72
CA ILE A 157 -11.55 -3.58 -28.45
C ILE A 157 -10.60 -2.73 -27.62
N LYS A 158 -10.20 -3.20 -26.44
CA LYS A 158 -9.22 -2.46 -25.63
C LYS A 158 -7.82 -2.51 -26.25
N SER A 159 -7.41 -3.69 -26.69
CA SER A 159 -6.10 -3.91 -27.32
C SER A 159 -6.22 -4.92 -28.46
N LEU A 160 -5.75 -4.54 -29.65
CA LEU A 160 -5.53 -5.45 -30.78
C LEU A 160 -4.05 -5.44 -31.14
N ASN A 161 -3.36 -6.54 -30.84
CA ASN A 161 -1.93 -6.71 -31.09
C ASN A 161 -1.70 -7.87 -32.05
N ALA A 162 -1.06 -7.58 -33.18
CA ALA A 162 -0.76 -8.57 -34.20
C ALA A 162 0.70 -8.46 -34.66
N THR A 163 1.44 -9.57 -34.55
CA THR A 163 2.88 -9.64 -34.87
C THR A 163 3.17 -10.44 -36.14
N SER A 164 2.38 -11.48 -36.43
CA SER A 164 2.48 -12.33 -37.62
C SER A 164 1.15 -13.00 -37.93
N GLY A 165 0.82 -13.25 -39.20
CA GLY A 165 -0.41 -13.97 -39.61
C GLY A 165 -1.36 -13.11 -40.45
N GLN A 166 -2.65 -13.48 -40.47
CA GLN A 166 -3.69 -12.78 -41.24
C GLN A 166 -4.80 -12.25 -40.32
N ILE A 167 -5.22 -11.01 -40.55
CA ILE A 167 -6.46 -10.46 -40.00
C ILE A 167 -7.46 -10.32 -41.15
N VAL A 168 -8.51 -11.14 -41.13
CA VAL A 168 -9.61 -11.08 -42.07
C VAL A 168 -10.72 -10.20 -41.48
N LEU A 169 -10.94 -9.05 -42.09
CA LEU A 169 -11.90 -8.03 -41.65
C LEU A 169 -13.27 -8.28 -42.30
N SER A 170 -14.34 -7.99 -41.55
CA SER A 170 -15.68 -7.83 -42.08
C SER A 170 -15.98 -6.34 -42.27
N ALA A 171 -16.94 -5.99 -43.12
CA ALA A 171 -17.43 -4.62 -43.14
C ALA A 171 -17.97 -4.27 -41.74
N GLY A 172 -17.64 -3.10 -41.20
CA GLY A 172 -17.97 -2.79 -39.80
C GLY A 172 -17.14 -1.65 -39.20
N GLN A 173 -17.42 -1.37 -37.93
CA GLN A 173 -16.78 -0.33 -37.15
C GLN A 173 -15.97 -0.93 -36.01
N TYR A 174 -14.70 -0.58 -35.92
CA TYR A 174 -13.75 -1.10 -34.96
C TYR A 174 -13.25 0.03 -34.09
N TRP A 175 -13.72 0.07 -32.84
CA TRP A 175 -13.35 1.01 -31.80
C TRP A 175 -12.23 0.41 -30.97
N ILE A 176 -10.99 0.86 -31.22
CA ILE A 176 -9.78 0.22 -30.71
C ILE A 176 -9.01 1.21 -29.85
N GLU A 177 -8.84 0.92 -28.57
CA GLU A 177 -8.06 1.81 -27.70
C GLU A 177 -6.57 1.77 -28.07
N THR A 178 -5.97 0.58 -28.15
CA THR A 178 -4.59 0.37 -28.59
C THR A 178 -4.53 -0.58 -29.78
N LEU A 179 -3.99 -0.09 -30.90
CA LEU A 179 -3.83 -0.87 -32.14
C LEU A 179 -2.34 -1.01 -32.50
N ALA A 180 -1.84 -2.25 -32.54
CA ALA A 180 -0.49 -2.54 -33.01
C ALA A 180 -0.53 -3.65 -34.08
N ILE A 181 -0.19 -3.29 -35.32
CA ILE A 181 -0.12 -4.22 -36.46
C ILE A 181 1.27 -4.08 -37.06
N ASN A 182 2.11 -5.10 -36.88
CA ASN A 182 3.49 -5.10 -37.35
C ASN A 182 3.60 -5.56 -38.82
N ASN A 183 4.75 -5.33 -39.45
CA ASN A 183 5.06 -5.68 -40.86
C ASN A 183 4.89 -7.18 -41.23
N GLY A 184 4.71 -8.06 -40.25
CA GLY A 184 4.49 -9.51 -40.47
C GLY A 184 3.03 -9.92 -40.64
N VAL A 185 2.09 -8.97 -40.59
CA VAL A 185 0.63 -9.23 -40.58
C VAL A 185 0.01 -8.79 -41.90
N THR A 186 -0.79 -9.64 -42.52
CA THR A 186 -1.59 -9.29 -43.71
C THR A 186 -3.01 -8.92 -43.32
N LEU A 187 -3.47 -7.74 -43.74
CA LEU A 187 -4.88 -7.34 -43.63
C LEU A 187 -5.66 -7.81 -44.86
N VAL A 188 -6.71 -8.59 -44.64
CA VAL A 188 -7.63 -9.05 -45.70
C VAL A 188 -8.95 -8.31 -45.54
N PHE A 189 -9.20 -7.37 -46.45
CA PHE A 189 -10.42 -6.55 -46.47
C PHE A 189 -11.60 -7.29 -47.12
N PRO A 190 -12.85 -6.96 -46.74
CA PRO A 190 -14.03 -7.53 -47.37
C PRO A 190 -14.16 -7.04 -48.83
N SER A 191 -14.81 -7.83 -49.68
CA SER A 191 -15.04 -7.47 -51.09
C SER A 191 -16.08 -6.35 -51.29
N THR A 192 -16.91 -6.09 -50.28
CA THR A 192 -17.93 -5.02 -50.26
C THR A 192 -18.07 -4.43 -48.86
N GLY A 193 -18.56 -3.20 -48.78
CA GLY A 193 -18.76 -2.48 -47.52
C GLY A 193 -17.51 -1.74 -47.03
N THR A 194 -17.69 -0.89 -46.02
CA THR A 194 -16.62 -0.06 -45.46
C THR A 194 -16.09 -0.66 -44.15
N VAL A 195 -14.77 -0.68 -44.00
CA VAL A 195 -14.08 -0.94 -42.73
C VAL A 195 -13.72 0.41 -42.12
N SER A 196 -14.05 0.61 -40.84
CA SER A 196 -13.74 1.86 -40.14
C SER A 196 -12.98 1.59 -38.86
N PHE A 197 -11.77 2.13 -38.74
CA PHE A 197 -10.97 2.06 -37.51
C PHE A 197 -11.09 3.39 -36.77
N PHE A 198 -11.70 3.35 -35.59
CA PHE A 198 -11.68 4.44 -34.62
C PHE A 198 -10.62 4.10 -33.58
N ILE A 199 -9.56 4.89 -33.46
CA ILE A 199 -8.38 4.53 -32.65
C ILE A 199 -8.10 5.60 -31.60
N LYS A 200 -8.06 5.22 -30.31
CA LYS A 200 -7.84 6.18 -29.22
C LYS A 200 -6.40 6.65 -29.15
N ASN A 201 -5.46 5.71 -29.07
CA ASN A 201 -4.04 5.99 -28.86
C ASN A 201 -3.28 6.20 -30.19
N ASP A 202 -2.01 6.58 -30.08
CA ASP A 202 -1.16 6.78 -31.25
C ASP A 202 -1.07 5.51 -32.10
N TYR A 203 -1.25 5.65 -33.41
CA TYR A 203 -1.21 4.53 -34.34
C TYR A 203 -0.12 4.72 -35.39
N ARG A 204 0.73 3.71 -35.54
CA ARG A 204 1.77 3.65 -36.56
C ARG A 204 1.50 2.49 -37.51
N HIS A 205 1.28 2.80 -38.78
CA HIS A 205 0.98 1.84 -39.83
C HIS A 205 2.27 1.46 -40.59
N TYR A 206 2.52 0.16 -40.74
CA TYR A 206 3.79 -0.37 -41.28
C TYR A 206 3.67 -1.13 -42.62
N ASP A 207 2.47 -1.56 -43.04
CA ASP A 207 2.30 -2.55 -44.12
C ASP A 207 2.05 -1.91 -45.52
N LEU A 208 2.24 -2.71 -46.57
CA LEU A 208 2.13 -2.37 -48.00
C LEU A 208 0.80 -2.80 -48.67
N ASN A 209 -0.14 -3.36 -47.91
CA ASN A 209 -1.25 -4.12 -48.49
C ASN A 209 -2.62 -3.50 -48.20
N THR A 210 -3.05 -2.60 -49.09
CA THR A 210 -4.47 -2.26 -49.21
C THR A 210 -4.99 -2.61 -50.60
N VAL A 211 -5.98 -3.50 -50.63
CA VAL A 211 -6.68 -3.93 -51.85
C VAL A 211 -8.07 -3.31 -51.81
N GLY A 212 -8.43 -2.53 -52.83
CA GLY A 212 -9.73 -1.86 -52.90
C GLY A 212 -9.65 -0.38 -53.29
N GLN A 213 -10.78 0.30 -53.13
CA GLN A 213 -10.95 1.75 -53.32
C GLN A 213 -10.82 2.47 -51.96
N ALA A 214 -10.29 3.69 -51.95
CA ALA A 214 -9.95 4.41 -50.71
C ALA A 214 -11.18 4.65 -49.80
N GLU A 215 -12.36 4.87 -50.38
CA GLU A 215 -13.62 5.14 -49.66
C GLU A 215 -14.15 3.94 -48.83
N ASN A 216 -13.60 2.74 -49.04
CA ASN A 216 -13.95 1.54 -48.28
C ASN A 216 -13.10 1.36 -47.02
N PHE A 217 -12.12 2.24 -46.76
CA PHE A 217 -11.35 2.21 -45.54
C PHE A 217 -11.21 3.61 -44.93
N LEU A 218 -11.80 3.78 -43.75
CA LEU A 218 -11.69 4.99 -42.94
C LEU A 218 -10.82 4.70 -41.71
N ILE A 219 -9.83 5.55 -41.46
CA ILE A 219 -9.10 5.60 -40.19
C ILE A 219 -9.41 6.92 -39.51
N TYR A 220 -9.97 6.87 -38.31
CA TYR A 220 -10.20 8.02 -37.45
C TYR A 220 -9.40 7.83 -36.16
N SER A 221 -8.30 8.56 -36.00
CA SER A 221 -7.49 8.54 -34.79
C SER A 221 -7.81 9.73 -33.88
N TYR A 222 -8.10 9.48 -32.61
CA TYR A 222 -8.26 10.51 -31.58
C TYR A 222 -6.89 11.03 -31.06
N SER A 223 -5.79 10.38 -31.47
CA SER A 223 -4.41 10.82 -31.18
C SER A 223 -3.61 10.91 -32.48
N SER A 224 -2.28 10.79 -32.43
CA SER A 224 -1.43 10.98 -33.59
C SER A 224 -1.39 9.73 -34.49
N PHE A 225 -1.36 9.94 -35.80
CA PHE A 225 -1.23 8.87 -36.79
C PHE A 225 0.09 9.00 -37.55
N THR A 226 0.81 7.89 -37.69
CA THR A 226 2.05 7.85 -38.48
C THR A 226 2.00 6.77 -39.55
N LEU A 227 2.30 7.14 -40.78
CA LEU A 227 2.55 6.21 -41.87
C LEU A 227 4.05 6.01 -42.03
N ASN A 228 4.52 4.78 -41.80
CA ASN A 228 5.95 4.46 -41.81
C ASN A 228 6.58 4.59 -43.21
N GLY A 229 7.89 4.88 -43.25
CA GLY A 229 8.66 5.21 -44.45
C GLY A 229 8.57 4.31 -45.69
N GLY A 230 8.11 3.06 -45.56
CA GLY A 230 7.90 2.14 -46.69
C GLY A 230 6.46 1.72 -46.92
N ALA A 231 5.49 2.25 -46.16
CA ALA A 231 4.11 1.80 -46.17
C ALA A 231 3.29 2.42 -47.33
N SER A 232 2.32 1.67 -47.83
CA SER A 232 1.38 2.09 -48.89
C SER A 232 -0.05 1.86 -48.43
N LEU A 233 -0.86 2.92 -48.35
CA LEU A 233 -2.17 2.91 -47.71
C LEU A 233 -3.22 3.56 -48.60
N LYS A 234 -4.28 2.82 -48.96
CA LYS A 234 -5.49 3.35 -49.58
C LYS A 234 -6.54 3.57 -48.51
N SER A 235 -6.69 4.80 -48.02
CA SER A 235 -7.69 5.13 -47.01
C SER A 235 -7.92 6.63 -46.90
N TYR A 236 -9.04 7.00 -46.29
CA TYR A 236 -9.26 8.33 -45.75
C TYR A 236 -8.82 8.34 -44.28
N VAL A 237 -7.98 9.31 -43.89
CA VAL A 237 -7.38 9.38 -42.55
C VAL A 237 -7.74 10.69 -41.86
N VAL A 238 -8.43 10.60 -40.73
CA VAL A 238 -8.62 11.69 -39.77
C VAL A 238 -7.72 11.45 -38.56
N SER A 239 -7.08 12.50 -38.05
CA SER A 239 -6.40 12.50 -36.75
C SER A 239 -6.73 13.77 -35.99
N GLU A 240 -7.16 13.66 -34.73
CA GLU A 240 -7.40 14.84 -33.88
C GLU A 240 -6.10 15.48 -33.34
N LYS A 241 -4.93 14.93 -33.71
CA LYS A 241 -3.62 15.50 -33.39
C LYS A 241 -2.76 15.59 -34.65
N ASP A 242 -1.62 14.91 -34.66
CA ASP A 242 -0.60 15.06 -35.68
C ASP A 242 -0.65 13.87 -36.64
N VAL A 243 -0.57 14.15 -37.94
CA VAL A 243 -0.31 13.15 -38.97
C VAL A 243 1.11 13.32 -39.49
N VAL A 244 1.89 12.24 -39.44
CA VAL A 244 3.25 12.19 -40.00
C VAL A 244 3.33 11.12 -41.07
N LEU A 245 3.72 11.52 -42.29
CA LEU A 245 4.15 10.61 -43.33
C LEU A 245 5.68 10.67 -43.39
N GLU A 246 6.33 9.52 -43.18
CA GLU A 246 7.79 9.41 -43.19
C GLU A 246 8.30 8.89 -44.53
N GLY A 247 9.59 9.09 -44.83
CA GLY A 247 10.31 8.46 -45.94
C GLY A 247 9.51 8.41 -47.26
N SER A 248 9.59 7.29 -47.96
CA SER A 248 8.88 7.03 -49.22
C SER A 248 7.42 6.57 -49.04
N SER A 249 6.76 6.88 -47.92
CA SER A 249 5.37 6.45 -47.68
C SER A 249 4.39 7.02 -48.69
N TYR A 250 3.36 6.24 -49.04
CA TYR A 250 2.36 6.60 -50.04
C TYR A 250 0.94 6.42 -49.50
N LEU A 251 0.10 7.46 -49.64
CA LEU A 251 -1.33 7.40 -49.30
C LEU A 251 -2.20 7.71 -50.53
N ASP A 252 -3.15 6.85 -50.87
CA ASP A 252 -4.21 7.08 -51.87
C ASP A 252 -5.52 7.35 -51.14
N GLY A 253 -6.05 8.58 -51.21
CA GLY A 253 -7.15 9.03 -50.37
C GLY A 253 -7.01 10.50 -49.97
N ALA A 254 -7.32 10.82 -48.71
CA ALA A 254 -7.13 12.15 -48.15
C ALA A 254 -6.81 12.11 -46.65
N ILE A 255 -6.15 13.16 -46.16
CA ILE A 255 -5.75 13.31 -44.75
C ILE A 255 -6.37 14.58 -44.17
N THR A 256 -6.91 14.49 -42.96
CA THR A 256 -7.38 15.63 -42.18
C THR A 256 -6.85 15.58 -40.75
N ALA A 257 -6.10 16.59 -40.32
CA ALA A 257 -5.54 16.61 -38.96
C ALA A 257 -5.27 18.01 -38.40
N LYS A 258 -4.89 18.09 -37.12
CA LYS A 258 -4.51 19.37 -36.49
C LYS A 258 -3.16 19.82 -37.02
N ASN A 259 -2.16 18.95 -37.07
CA ASN A 259 -0.91 19.22 -37.76
C ASN A 259 -0.62 18.09 -38.74
N ILE A 260 -0.11 18.43 -39.93
CA ILE A 260 0.28 17.44 -40.93
C ILE A 260 1.72 17.70 -41.33
N SER A 261 2.56 16.67 -41.29
CA SER A 261 3.95 16.71 -41.72
C SER A 261 4.21 15.59 -42.72
N LEU A 262 4.38 15.97 -43.98
CA LEU A 262 4.81 15.05 -45.04
C LEU A 262 6.33 15.19 -45.20
N ASN A 263 7.07 14.13 -44.90
CA ASN A 263 8.53 14.12 -44.91
C ASN A 263 9.09 13.10 -45.91
N GLY A 264 10.28 13.37 -46.43
CA GLY A 264 11.21 12.34 -46.90
C GLY A 264 10.85 11.68 -48.22
N GLY A 265 10.23 12.38 -49.17
CA GLY A 265 9.79 11.80 -50.45
C GLY A 265 8.39 11.19 -50.42
N SER A 266 7.69 11.30 -49.29
CA SER A 266 6.33 10.77 -49.13
C SER A 266 5.33 11.46 -50.06
N SER A 267 4.21 10.81 -50.33
CA SER A 267 3.17 11.42 -51.16
C SER A 267 1.75 11.02 -50.81
N VAL A 268 0.83 11.94 -51.08
CA VAL A 268 -0.61 11.74 -51.01
C VAL A 268 -1.16 11.86 -52.44
N ARG A 269 -1.92 10.88 -52.92
CA ARG A 269 -2.73 10.99 -54.12
C ARG A 269 -4.16 11.25 -53.71
N PHE A 270 -4.65 12.45 -54.03
CA PHE A 270 -6.00 12.84 -53.66
C PHE A 270 -7.04 12.01 -54.42
N ASP A 271 -7.89 11.32 -53.64
CA ASP A 271 -9.15 10.73 -54.09
C ASP A 271 -10.30 11.67 -53.66
N SER A 272 -11.11 12.13 -54.62
CA SER A 272 -12.19 13.09 -54.37
C SER A 272 -13.55 12.45 -54.08
N ASN A 273 -13.59 11.15 -53.79
CA ASN A 273 -14.82 10.40 -53.51
C ASN A 273 -15.16 10.33 -52.01
N ALA A 274 -14.81 11.35 -51.22
CA ALA A 274 -15.13 11.38 -49.78
C ALA A 274 -16.63 11.25 -49.50
N SER A 275 -17.49 11.74 -50.40
CA SER A 275 -18.95 11.55 -50.35
C SER A 275 -19.38 10.07 -50.44
N ASN A 276 -18.51 9.17 -50.88
CA ASN A 276 -18.78 7.74 -50.98
C ASN A 276 -18.58 6.98 -49.66
N ILE A 277 -17.85 7.56 -48.69
CA ILE A 277 -17.62 6.96 -47.36
C ILE A 277 -18.97 6.73 -46.66
N ASN A 278 -19.33 5.47 -46.44
CA ASN A 278 -20.63 5.08 -45.88
C ASN A 278 -20.51 4.68 -44.41
N VAL A 279 -20.11 5.63 -43.56
CA VAL A 279 -19.84 5.40 -42.14
C VAL A 279 -20.53 6.46 -41.31
N VAL A 280 -21.49 6.05 -40.49
CA VAL A 280 -22.04 6.84 -39.38
C VAL A 280 -21.50 6.24 -38.09
N PRO A 281 -20.67 6.95 -37.29
CA PRO A 281 -20.11 6.40 -36.06
C PRO A 281 -21.17 5.77 -35.14
N ASP A 282 -21.01 4.49 -34.82
CA ASP A 282 -21.84 3.73 -33.87
C ASP A 282 -20.92 2.82 -33.04
N CYS A 283 -21.05 2.90 -31.71
CA CYS A 283 -20.32 2.07 -30.77
C CYS A 283 -21.21 1.26 -29.82
N SER A 284 -22.39 0.84 -30.31
CA SER A 284 -23.34 -0.04 -29.61
C SER A 284 -23.15 -1.51 -30.05
N PRO A 285 -22.21 -2.29 -29.48
CA PRO A 285 -21.99 -3.66 -29.89
C PRO A 285 -23.14 -4.57 -29.46
N VAL A 286 -23.27 -5.72 -30.14
CA VAL A 286 -24.15 -6.80 -29.68
C VAL A 286 -23.60 -7.37 -28.36
N PRO A 287 -24.43 -7.58 -27.32
CA PRO A 287 -23.99 -8.17 -26.06
C PRO A 287 -23.47 -9.61 -26.21
N VAL A 288 -22.33 -9.93 -25.60
CA VAL A 288 -21.70 -11.27 -25.64
C VAL A 288 -21.93 -12.00 -24.31
N LEU A 289 -22.22 -13.31 -24.36
CA LEU A 289 -22.35 -14.14 -23.16
C LEU A 289 -21.00 -14.34 -22.46
N GLN A 290 -20.96 -14.12 -21.16
CA GLN A 290 -19.83 -14.42 -20.28
C GLN A 290 -19.99 -15.82 -19.70
N CYS A 291 -19.08 -16.73 -20.00
CA CYS A 291 -19.17 -18.13 -19.59
C CYS A 291 -18.18 -18.49 -18.48
N PHE A 292 -18.71 -19.06 -17.39
CA PHE A 292 -17.94 -19.83 -16.41
C PHE A 292 -17.97 -21.30 -16.79
N ASN A 293 -16.83 -22.00 -16.65
CA ASN A 293 -16.74 -23.43 -16.89
C ASN A 293 -16.06 -24.10 -15.71
N ASP A 294 -16.59 -25.24 -15.26
CA ASP A 294 -16.01 -26.07 -14.20
C ASP A 294 -16.17 -27.55 -14.56
N ASN A 295 -15.05 -28.26 -14.61
CA ASN A 295 -14.97 -29.69 -14.89
C ASN A 295 -14.64 -30.49 -13.62
N PHE A 296 -14.66 -29.86 -12.44
CA PHE A 296 -14.39 -30.44 -11.14
C PHE A 296 -13.14 -31.34 -11.08
N SER A 297 -12.12 -31.05 -11.89
CA SER A 297 -10.89 -31.85 -11.95
C SER A 297 -9.96 -31.63 -10.75
N GLN A 298 -10.37 -30.79 -9.80
CA GLN A 298 -9.62 -30.40 -8.60
C GLN A 298 -9.88 -31.41 -7.46
N SER A 299 -9.03 -31.45 -6.43
CA SER A 299 -9.22 -32.33 -5.28
C SER A 299 -10.30 -31.83 -4.31
N THR A 300 -10.57 -30.52 -4.30
CA THR A 300 -11.56 -29.84 -3.45
C THR A 300 -12.31 -28.83 -4.29
N LEU A 301 -13.57 -28.54 -3.93
CA LEU A 301 -14.33 -27.46 -4.57
C LEU A 301 -13.62 -26.12 -4.41
N SER A 302 -13.65 -25.31 -5.48
CA SER A 302 -13.18 -23.93 -5.41
C SER A 302 -14.10 -23.08 -4.52
N ASN A 303 -13.63 -21.89 -4.17
CA ASN A 303 -14.44 -20.91 -3.43
C ASN A 303 -15.60 -20.33 -4.27
N ASP A 304 -15.73 -20.72 -5.54
CA ASP A 304 -16.89 -20.36 -6.38
C ASP A 304 -18.14 -21.15 -5.97
N TRP A 305 -18.01 -22.21 -5.16
CA TRP A 305 -19.10 -23.07 -4.72
C TRP A 305 -19.19 -23.14 -3.19
N VAL A 306 -20.40 -22.95 -2.66
CA VAL A 306 -20.71 -23.12 -1.22
C VAL A 306 -21.71 -24.25 -1.03
N VAL A 307 -21.38 -25.22 -0.18
CA VAL A 307 -22.13 -26.48 -0.03
C VAL A 307 -22.82 -26.61 1.31
N SER A 308 -23.98 -27.28 1.35
CA SER A 308 -24.67 -27.63 2.60
C SER A 308 -25.62 -28.83 2.44
N LYS A 309 -26.31 -29.17 3.53
CA LYS A 309 -27.37 -30.18 3.60
C LYS A 309 -28.46 -29.79 4.59
N SER A 310 -29.70 -30.15 4.29
CA SER A 310 -30.84 -30.05 5.22
C SER A 310 -31.27 -31.41 5.79
N SER A 311 -30.83 -32.50 5.15
CA SER A 311 -31.08 -33.87 5.62
C SER A 311 -29.94 -34.80 5.21
N GLY A 312 -29.70 -35.83 6.02
CA GLY A 312 -28.67 -36.85 5.78
C GLY A 312 -27.26 -36.45 6.24
N GLY A 313 -26.32 -37.39 6.09
CA GLY A 313 -24.93 -37.26 6.55
C GLY A 313 -23.96 -36.65 5.55
N PHE A 314 -24.30 -36.61 4.26
CA PHE A 314 -23.39 -36.21 3.19
C PHE A 314 -23.44 -34.71 2.88
N THR A 315 -22.28 -34.09 2.71
CA THR A 315 -22.14 -32.72 2.20
C THR A 315 -21.51 -32.81 0.80
N PRO A 316 -22.04 -32.10 -0.22
CA PRO A 316 -21.52 -32.16 -1.57
C PRO A 316 -20.01 -31.91 -1.65
N SER A 317 -19.33 -32.69 -2.47
CA SER A 317 -17.88 -32.66 -2.64
C SER A 317 -17.46 -33.27 -3.97
N ILE A 318 -16.23 -33.00 -4.41
CA ILE A 318 -15.68 -33.64 -5.61
C ILE A 318 -15.36 -35.10 -5.29
N GLN A 319 -15.92 -36.02 -6.08
CA GLN A 319 -15.70 -37.46 -6.01
C GLN A 319 -15.37 -37.98 -7.40
N GLY A 320 -14.20 -38.59 -7.58
CA GLY A 320 -13.79 -39.12 -8.88
C GLY A 320 -13.70 -38.08 -10.01
N GLY A 321 -13.41 -36.81 -9.67
CA GLY A 321 -13.35 -35.70 -10.63
C GLY A 321 -14.70 -35.08 -10.99
N ARG A 322 -15.77 -35.38 -10.26
CA ARG A 322 -17.12 -34.84 -10.49
C ARG A 322 -17.71 -34.28 -9.20
N LEU A 323 -18.60 -33.28 -9.29
CA LEU A 323 -19.33 -32.82 -8.12
C LEU A 323 -20.43 -33.84 -7.77
N ARG A 324 -20.25 -34.56 -6.66
CA ARG A 324 -21.28 -35.44 -6.11
C ARG A 324 -22.21 -34.64 -5.21
N LEU A 325 -23.51 -34.65 -5.50
CA LEU A 325 -24.56 -34.00 -4.74
C LEU A 325 -25.16 -34.92 -3.68
N THR A 326 -25.37 -36.20 -3.97
CA THR A 326 -25.80 -37.20 -2.98
C THR A 326 -25.04 -38.50 -3.13
N GLU A 327 -25.05 -39.29 -2.06
CA GLU A 327 -24.68 -40.70 -2.11
C GLU A 327 -25.93 -41.56 -2.35
N ALA A 328 -25.73 -42.81 -2.78
CA ALA A 328 -26.77 -43.86 -2.78
C ALA A 328 -27.14 -44.27 -1.35
N LYS A 329 -27.68 -43.33 -0.57
CA LYS A 329 -28.19 -43.47 0.79
C LYS A 329 -29.53 -42.76 0.90
N SER A 330 -30.40 -43.24 1.76
CA SER A 330 -31.75 -42.67 1.94
C SER A 330 -31.74 -41.29 2.61
N ASP A 331 -32.82 -40.55 2.33
CA ASP A 331 -33.22 -39.32 3.01
C ASP A 331 -32.18 -38.19 3.01
N GLN A 332 -31.46 -38.00 1.91
CA GLN A 332 -30.52 -36.89 1.73
C GLN A 332 -31.18 -35.70 1.03
N SER A 333 -30.83 -34.48 1.46
CA SER A 333 -31.14 -33.23 0.74
C SER A 333 -29.96 -32.28 0.88
N THR A 334 -29.33 -31.98 -0.25
CA THR A 334 -28.08 -31.23 -0.31
C THR A 334 -28.17 -30.08 -1.30
N ALA A 335 -27.26 -29.12 -1.18
CA ALA A 335 -27.14 -28.01 -2.13
C ALA A 335 -25.67 -27.59 -2.32
N SER A 336 -25.35 -27.13 -3.53
CA SER A 336 -24.13 -26.41 -3.88
C SER A 336 -24.52 -25.12 -4.59
N THR A 337 -24.15 -23.95 -4.05
CA THR A 337 -24.54 -22.63 -4.57
C THR A 337 -23.35 -21.93 -5.20
N TYR A 338 -23.51 -21.51 -6.46
CA TYR A 338 -22.50 -20.78 -7.21
C TYR A 338 -22.43 -19.31 -6.75
N GLN A 339 -21.23 -18.83 -6.42
CA GLN A 339 -20.98 -17.52 -5.80
C GLN A 339 -20.98 -16.36 -6.81
N ARG A 340 -22.05 -16.25 -7.61
CA ARG A 340 -22.31 -15.14 -8.54
C ARG A 340 -23.77 -14.70 -8.45
N LEU A 341 -23.98 -13.39 -8.66
CA LEU A 341 -25.30 -12.80 -8.79
C LEU A 341 -25.65 -12.69 -10.27
N PHE A 342 -26.81 -13.24 -10.65
CA PHE A 342 -27.35 -13.11 -12.00
C PHE A 342 -28.53 -12.14 -11.99
N PRO A 343 -28.39 -10.93 -12.56
CA PRO A 343 -29.50 -9.98 -12.63
C PRO A 343 -30.71 -10.63 -13.30
N GLY A 344 -31.87 -10.51 -12.67
CA GLY A 344 -33.10 -11.14 -13.15
C GLY A 344 -33.74 -10.43 -14.35
N LYS A 345 -33.32 -9.19 -14.65
CA LYS A 345 -33.82 -8.37 -15.77
C LYS A 345 -32.71 -8.08 -16.78
N ALA A 346 -33.10 -7.95 -18.05
CA ALA A 346 -32.20 -7.58 -19.15
C ALA A 346 -30.96 -8.49 -19.19
N ASN A 347 -31.19 -9.80 -19.05
CA ASN A 347 -30.17 -10.82 -18.96
C ASN A 347 -30.65 -12.09 -19.69
N LEU A 348 -29.70 -12.85 -20.20
CA LEU A 348 -29.89 -14.18 -20.75
C LEU A 348 -28.91 -15.08 -20.00
N VAL A 349 -29.39 -16.17 -19.41
CA VAL A 349 -28.59 -17.15 -18.68
C VAL A 349 -28.76 -18.52 -19.32
N GLU A 350 -27.67 -19.16 -19.68
CA GLU A 350 -27.61 -20.53 -20.18
C GLU A 350 -26.77 -21.40 -19.26
N ILE A 351 -27.36 -22.48 -18.77
CA ILE A 351 -26.71 -23.43 -17.87
C ILE A 351 -26.63 -24.77 -18.57
N GLN A 352 -25.43 -25.30 -18.72
CA GLN A 352 -25.18 -26.63 -19.28
C GLN A 352 -24.36 -27.48 -18.33
N PHE A 353 -24.61 -28.77 -18.32
CA PHE A 353 -23.85 -29.71 -17.51
C PHE A 353 -24.10 -31.15 -17.94
N ASP A 354 -23.12 -32.01 -17.67
CA ASP A 354 -23.26 -33.46 -17.79
C ASP A 354 -23.80 -34.00 -16.46
N HIS A 355 -24.89 -34.75 -16.53
CA HIS A 355 -25.52 -35.36 -15.37
C HIS A 355 -25.11 -36.83 -15.26
N TYR A 356 -25.03 -37.35 -14.04
CA TYR A 356 -24.83 -38.78 -13.75
C TYR A 356 -25.75 -39.22 -12.61
N ALA A 357 -26.38 -40.39 -12.77
CA ALA A 357 -27.23 -40.98 -11.75
C ALA A 357 -27.08 -42.51 -11.77
N TYR A 358 -26.52 -43.09 -10.70
CA TYR A 358 -26.16 -44.51 -10.65
C TYR A 358 -25.86 -45.04 -9.25
N GLY A 359 -25.71 -46.36 -9.14
CA GLY A 359 -25.11 -47.05 -7.99
C GLY A 359 -26.08 -47.41 -6.86
N GLY A 360 -27.35 -47.01 -6.96
CA GLY A 360 -28.44 -47.40 -6.08
C GLY A 360 -29.59 -48.06 -6.84
N ASN A 361 -30.83 -47.66 -6.55
CA ASN A 361 -32.07 -48.25 -7.06
C ASN A 361 -33.02 -47.23 -7.73
N GLY A 362 -32.51 -46.07 -8.17
CA GLY A 362 -33.20 -45.21 -9.16
C GLY A 362 -33.99 -44.01 -8.63
N ALA A 363 -33.52 -43.33 -7.56
CA ALA A 363 -34.19 -42.13 -7.05
C ALA A 363 -33.28 -41.16 -6.25
N ASP A 364 -33.73 -39.95 -5.94
CA ASP A 364 -34.89 -39.27 -6.53
C ASP A 364 -34.45 -38.41 -7.71
N GLY A 365 -33.33 -37.69 -7.59
CA GLY A 365 -32.77 -36.88 -8.65
C GLY A 365 -32.04 -35.63 -8.15
N ILE A 366 -31.91 -34.66 -9.05
CA ILE A 366 -31.32 -33.34 -8.79
C ILE A 366 -32.27 -32.22 -9.20
N ALA A 367 -32.08 -31.02 -8.64
CA ALA A 367 -32.68 -29.82 -9.20
C ALA A 367 -31.65 -28.71 -9.41
N VAL A 368 -31.82 -27.94 -10.49
CA VAL A 368 -31.16 -26.65 -10.66
C VAL A 368 -32.12 -25.58 -10.13
N VAL A 369 -31.65 -24.71 -9.25
CA VAL A 369 -32.47 -23.76 -8.50
C VAL A 369 -32.01 -22.34 -8.78
N LEU A 370 -32.95 -21.47 -9.18
CA LEU A 370 -32.76 -20.02 -9.13
C LEU A 370 -33.53 -19.47 -7.94
N SER A 371 -32.83 -18.81 -7.02
CA SER A 371 -33.41 -18.23 -5.81
C SER A 371 -33.20 -16.72 -5.74
N ASP A 372 -34.13 -16.02 -5.10
CA ASP A 372 -34.02 -14.60 -4.77
C ASP A 372 -32.78 -14.35 -3.88
N ALA A 373 -31.82 -13.59 -4.38
CA ALA A 373 -30.56 -13.33 -3.69
C ALA A 373 -30.71 -12.51 -2.40
N SER A 374 -31.88 -11.87 -2.17
CA SER A 374 -32.16 -11.14 -0.93
C SER A 374 -32.53 -12.06 0.24
N ILE A 375 -32.73 -13.35 -0.01
CA ILE A 375 -33.03 -14.37 1.00
C ILE A 375 -31.87 -15.36 1.02
N THR A 376 -31.33 -15.66 2.20
CA THR A 376 -30.22 -16.62 2.33
C THR A 376 -30.69 -18.01 1.85
N PRO A 377 -30.11 -18.58 0.78
CA PRO A 377 -30.54 -19.88 0.26
C PRO A 377 -30.40 -21.00 1.30
N GLN A 378 -31.34 -21.93 1.34
CA GLN A 378 -31.35 -23.12 2.21
C GLN A 378 -31.98 -24.28 1.45
N PRO A 379 -31.40 -25.50 1.46
CA PRO A 379 -31.99 -26.63 0.76
C PRO A 379 -33.32 -27.02 1.40
N GLY A 380 -34.30 -27.31 0.55
CA GLY A 380 -35.63 -27.75 0.94
C GLY A 380 -35.71 -29.23 1.34
N ALA A 381 -36.90 -29.80 1.23
CA ALA A 381 -37.21 -31.15 1.71
C ALA A 381 -36.52 -32.25 0.87
N PHE A 382 -36.10 -33.33 1.55
CA PHE A 382 -35.54 -34.52 0.90
C PHE A 382 -36.60 -35.34 0.16
N GLY A 383 -36.17 -36.27 -0.70
CA GLY A 383 -37.01 -37.17 -1.49
C GLY A 383 -37.54 -36.51 -2.77
N GLY A 384 -38.78 -36.84 -3.14
CA GLY A 384 -39.47 -36.31 -4.33
C GLY A 384 -39.42 -34.79 -4.57
N PRO A 385 -39.35 -33.91 -3.56
CA PRO A 385 -39.17 -32.46 -3.79
C PRO A 385 -37.78 -32.03 -4.27
N LEU A 386 -36.82 -32.95 -4.36
CA LEU A 386 -35.46 -32.76 -4.87
C LEU A 386 -34.64 -31.67 -4.18
N GLY A 387 -34.91 -31.41 -2.90
CA GLY A 387 -34.30 -30.29 -2.18
C GLY A 387 -34.78 -28.91 -2.64
N TYR A 388 -35.76 -28.82 -3.54
CA TYR A 388 -36.39 -27.55 -3.95
C TYR A 388 -37.75 -27.32 -3.28
N GLY A 389 -38.65 -28.30 -3.35
CA GLY A 389 -40.00 -28.20 -2.80
C GLY A 389 -40.10 -28.56 -1.30
N TYR A 390 -41.32 -28.52 -0.76
CA TYR A 390 -41.59 -28.76 0.67
C TYR A 390 -42.26 -30.12 0.96
N LYS A 391 -42.25 -30.53 2.24
CA LYS A 391 -43.07 -31.63 2.80
C LYS A 391 -43.84 -31.13 4.03
N PRO A 392 -44.89 -31.84 4.50
CA PRO A 392 -45.50 -31.52 5.78
C PRO A 392 -44.45 -31.46 6.90
N GLY A 393 -44.32 -30.30 7.56
CA GLY A 393 -43.34 -30.06 8.62
C GLY A 393 -41.90 -29.79 8.15
N ILE A 394 -41.61 -29.80 6.84
CA ILE A 394 -40.27 -29.53 6.29
C ILE A 394 -40.38 -28.47 5.20
N ASN A 395 -39.73 -27.33 5.41
CA ASN A 395 -39.75 -26.21 4.47
C ASN A 395 -39.12 -26.56 3.12
N GLY A 396 -39.61 -25.92 2.06
CA GLY A 396 -38.97 -25.89 0.75
C GLY A 396 -37.76 -24.95 0.73
N PHE A 397 -37.13 -24.86 -0.44
CA PHE A 397 -35.89 -24.10 -0.62
C PHE A 397 -36.11 -22.62 -0.32
N ALA A 398 -35.31 -22.06 0.57
CA ALA A 398 -35.45 -20.66 0.99
C ALA A 398 -35.12 -19.72 -0.18
N GLY A 399 -36.05 -18.81 -0.49
CA GLY A 399 -35.93 -17.90 -1.64
C GLY A 399 -36.15 -18.57 -3.00
N GLY A 400 -36.56 -19.85 -3.04
CA GLY A 400 -36.73 -20.59 -4.29
C GLY A 400 -37.72 -19.90 -5.25
N TRP A 401 -37.25 -19.51 -6.44
CA TRP A 401 -38.06 -18.85 -7.46
C TRP A 401 -38.35 -19.76 -8.66
N LEU A 402 -37.36 -20.53 -9.11
CA LEU A 402 -37.54 -21.62 -10.07
C LEU A 402 -36.72 -22.84 -9.66
N GLY A 403 -37.30 -24.03 -9.85
CA GLY A 403 -36.63 -25.32 -9.67
C GLY A 403 -36.79 -26.20 -10.90
N PHE A 404 -35.68 -26.60 -11.51
CA PHE A 404 -35.61 -27.48 -12.67
C PHE A 404 -35.19 -28.87 -12.23
N GLY A 405 -36.15 -29.76 -12.01
CA GLY A 405 -35.89 -31.11 -11.54
C GLY A 405 -35.56 -32.05 -12.69
N ILE A 406 -34.46 -32.80 -12.54
CA ILE A 406 -34.10 -33.97 -13.35
C ILE A 406 -34.36 -35.18 -12.45
N ASP A 407 -35.44 -35.90 -12.75
CA ASP A 407 -36.15 -36.74 -11.80
C ASP A 407 -36.23 -38.19 -12.29
N GLU A 408 -35.62 -39.10 -11.54
CA GLU A 408 -35.57 -40.53 -11.86
C GLU A 408 -36.88 -41.22 -11.48
N PHE A 409 -37.33 -41.01 -10.25
CA PHE A 409 -38.48 -41.70 -9.67
C PHE A 409 -39.81 -41.08 -10.10
N GLY A 410 -39.82 -39.78 -10.37
CA GLY A 410 -40.93 -39.03 -10.93
C GLY A 410 -41.75 -38.20 -9.93
N ASN A 411 -41.36 -38.19 -8.65
CA ASN A 411 -42.12 -37.53 -7.60
C ASN A 411 -41.93 -36.01 -7.58
N PHE A 412 -40.94 -35.45 -8.30
CA PHE A 412 -40.83 -34.01 -8.47
C PHE A 412 -42.00 -33.42 -9.24
N SER A 413 -42.78 -34.23 -9.98
CA SER A 413 -44.05 -33.79 -10.59
C SER A 413 -45.29 -34.05 -9.70
N GLY A 414 -45.15 -34.95 -8.72
CA GLY A 414 -46.24 -35.42 -7.86
C GLY A 414 -46.31 -34.81 -6.46
N GLU A 415 -45.18 -34.35 -5.93
CA GLU A 415 -44.99 -33.87 -4.56
C GLU A 415 -44.14 -32.59 -4.54
N GLY A 416 -44.06 -31.90 -3.39
CA GLY A 416 -43.15 -30.76 -3.23
C GLY A 416 -43.76 -29.38 -3.49
N GLY A 417 -45.05 -29.29 -3.79
CA GLY A 417 -45.74 -28.01 -4.00
C GLY A 417 -47.25 -28.09 -3.77
N SER A 418 -47.89 -26.91 -3.79
CA SER A 418 -49.33 -26.76 -3.58
C SER A 418 -50.17 -27.20 -4.80
N SER A 419 -49.57 -27.25 -5.99
CA SER A 419 -50.17 -27.79 -7.22
C SER A 419 -49.22 -28.80 -7.89
N ASN A 420 -49.73 -29.99 -8.19
CA ASN A 420 -48.97 -31.14 -8.73
C ASN A 420 -49.76 -31.86 -9.83
N VAL A 421 -49.09 -32.64 -10.68
CA VAL A 421 -49.72 -33.42 -11.79
C VAL A 421 -49.60 -34.94 -11.61
N GLY A 422 -49.08 -35.39 -10.47
CA GLY A 422 -48.79 -36.79 -10.16
C GLY A 422 -47.41 -37.23 -10.65
N GLN A 423 -47.03 -38.48 -10.34
CA GLN A 423 -45.70 -39.01 -10.63
C GLN A 423 -45.41 -39.08 -12.15
N ARG A 424 -44.25 -38.62 -12.60
CA ARG A 424 -43.76 -38.76 -14.00
C ARG A 424 -42.32 -39.25 -14.00
N ARG A 425 -42.13 -40.56 -14.18
CA ARG A 425 -40.82 -41.21 -14.03
C ARG A 425 -39.85 -40.79 -15.12
N GLN A 426 -38.55 -40.79 -14.80
CA GLN A 426 -37.47 -40.57 -15.76
C GLN A 426 -37.75 -39.30 -16.60
N SER A 427 -37.87 -38.16 -15.93
CA SER A 427 -38.47 -36.94 -16.46
C SER A 427 -37.67 -35.69 -16.13
N VAL A 428 -38.04 -34.58 -16.77
CA VAL A 428 -37.64 -33.23 -16.37
C VAL A 428 -38.90 -32.41 -16.10
N ALA A 429 -38.90 -31.61 -15.03
CA ALA A 429 -40.00 -30.72 -14.70
C ALA A 429 -39.53 -29.38 -14.12
N VAL A 430 -40.38 -28.36 -14.25
CA VAL A 430 -40.16 -27.00 -13.78
C VAL A 430 -41.20 -26.67 -12.71
N ARG A 431 -40.72 -26.23 -11.56
CA ARG A 431 -41.55 -25.67 -10.47
C ARG A 431 -41.32 -24.19 -10.30
N GLY A 432 -42.39 -23.51 -9.92
CA GLY A 432 -42.43 -22.07 -9.65
C GLY A 432 -42.05 -21.71 -8.21
N SER A 433 -42.19 -20.45 -7.87
CA SER A 433 -41.74 -19.88 -6.60
C SER A 433 -42.49 -20.41 -5.38
N GLY A 434 -41.84 -20.43 -4.21
CA GLY A 434 -42.50 -20.75 -2.95
C GLY A 434 -41.74 -20.28 -1.71
N VAL A 435 -42.40 -20.40 -0.56
CA VAL A 435 -41.85 -20.04 0.76
C VAL A 435 -42.37 -21.01 1.83
N GLY A 436 -41.47 -21.54 2.66
CA GLY A 436 -41.84 -22.48 3.72
C GLY A 436 -42.56 -23.70 3.14
N THR A 437 -43.83 -23.88 3.50
CA THR A 437 -44.68 -24.98 3.05
C THR A 437 -45.81 -24.53 2.10
N SER A 438 -45.63 -23.41 1.38
CA SER A 438 -46.61 -22.84 0.45
C SER A 438 -45.98 -22.50 -0.90
N GLY A 439 -46.73 -22.70 -2.00
CA GLY A 439 -46.28 -22.42 -3.36
C GLY A 439 -45.56 -23.61 -4.00
N TYR A 440 -44.45 -23.37 -4.68
CA TYR A 440 -43.65 -24.39 -5.39
C TYR A 440 -44.44 -25.15 -6.46
N ASN A 441 -45.39 -24.47 -7.10
CA ASN A 441 -46.35 -25.08 -8.04
C ASN A 441 -45.63 -25.72 -9.23
N TYR A 442 -46.11 -26.89 -9.65
CA TYR A 442 -45.72 -27.47 -10.93
C TYR A 442 -46.14 -26.55 -12.09
N LEU A 443 -45.20 -26.22 -12.98
CA LEU A 443 -45.46 -25.33 -14.13
C LEU A 443 -45.54 -26.12 -15.44
N ARG A 444 -44.47 -26.85 -15.78
CA ARG A 444 -44.27 -27.54 -17.05
C ARG A 444 -43.30 -28.71 -16.87
N GLY A 445 -43.23 -29.62 -17.84
CA GLY A 445 -42.30 -30.74 -17.82
C GLY A 445 -42.36 -31.57 -19.11
N ALA A 446 -41.53 -32.61 -19.17
CA ALA A 446 -41.53 -33.56 -20.29
C ALA A 446 -42.89 -34.28 -20.44
N CYS A 447 -43.09 -35.01 -21.53
CA CYS A 447 -44.36 -35.68 -21.85
C CYS A 447 -45.57 -34.74 -21.95
N SER A 448 -45.46 -33.71 -22.78
CA SER A 448 -46.54 -32.74 -22.99
C SER A 448 -46.99 -32.07 -21.68
N ASN A 449 -46.04 -31.54 -20.89
CA ASN A 449 -46.30 -30.96 -19.57
C ASN A 449 -46.89 -31.96 -18.57
N GLY A 450 -46.40 -33.20 -18.65
CA GLY A 450 -46.85 -34.30 -17.82
C GLY A 450 -48.25 -34.82 -18.15
N THR A 451 -48.87 -34.52 -19.30
CA THR A 451 -50.20 -35.08 -19.63
C THR A 451 -50.12 -36.45 -20.33
N THR A 452 -48.97 -36.83 -20.88
CA THR A 452 -48.76 -38.14 -21.54
C THR A 452 -47.80 -39.03 -20.75
N ASN A 453 -47.75 -40.33 -21.09
CA ASN A 453 -46.88 -41.34 -20.45
C ASN A 453 -46.97 -41.37 -18.91
N THR A 454 -48.17 -41.19 -18.36
CA THR A 454 -48.42 -41.05 -16.91
C THR A 454 -47.98 -42.25 -16.06
N ASN A 455 -47.85 -43.43 -16.67
CA ASN A 455 -47.40 -44.67 -16.01
C ASN A 455 -46.05 -45.19 -16.55
N GLY A 456 -45.43 -44.47 -17.49
CA GLY A 456 -44.20 -44.88 -18.18
C GLY A 456 -43.03 -43.93 -17.91
N SER A 457 -41.91 -44.16 -18.60
CA SER A 457 -40.76 -43.24 -18.60
C SER A 457 -41.00 -42.08 -19.55
N CYS A 458 -40.70 -40.86 -19.12
CA CYS A 458 -40.88 -39.67 -19.95
C CYS A 458 -39.74 -39.40 -20.91
N LEU A 459 -38.55 -39.91 -20.60
CA LEU A 459 -37.35 -39.75 -21.39
C LEU A 459 -36.80 -41.12 -21.79
N SER A 460 -36.25 -41.17 -23.00
CA SER A 460 -35.47 -42.31 -23.50
C SER A 460 -34.21 -41.77 -24.17
N PRO A 461 -33.00 -42.20 -23.78
CA PRO A 461 -32.70 -43.07 -22.63
C PRO A 461 -33.18 -42.50 -21.28
N ALA A 462 -33.33 -43.39 -20.29
CA ALA A 462 -33.71 -43.04 -18.92
C ALA A 462 -32.71 -42.04 -18.28
N VAL A 463 -33.13 -41.36 -17.22
CA VAL A 463 -32.26 -40.54 -16.37
C VAL A 463 -31.36 -41.43 -15.51
N ASP A 464 -31.95 -42.50 -14.96
CA ASP A 464 -31.28 -43.54 -14.18
C ASP A 464 -30.39 -44.44 -15.05
N GLY A 465 -29.39 -45.06 -14.41
CA GLY A 465 -28.35 -45.85 -15.08
C GLY A 465 -27.37 -45.01 -15.91
N ASN A 466 -27.39 -43.69 -15.72
CA ASN A 466 -26.56 -42.75 -16.46
C ASN A 466 -25.18 -42.62 -15.83
N ASN A 467 -24.33 -43.61 -16.11
CA ASN A 467 -22.88 -43.54 -15.92
C ASN A 467 -22.18 -44.05 -17.18
N VAL A 468 -22.58 -43.48 -18.32
CA VAL A 468 -22.21 -43.91 -19.69
C VAL A 468 -21.39 -42.81 -20.41
N SER A 469 -20.83 -43.13 -21.58
CA SER A 469 -20.09 -42.19 -22.41
C SER A 469 -20.70 -42.12 -23.83
N PRO A 470 -21.11 -40.94 -24.32
CA PRO A 470 -21.15 -39.67 -23.59
C PRO A 470 -22.26 -39.67 -22.52
N ALA A 471 -22.04 -38.96 -21.42
CA ALA A 471 -23.05 -38.74 -20.40
C ALA A 471 -24.19 -37.84 -20.94
N HIS A 472 -25.34 -37.86 -20.27
CA HIS A 472 -26.46 -37.00 -20.66
C HIS A 472 -26.16 -35.53 -20.33
N ARG A 473 -26.02 -34.70 -21.35
CA ARG A 473 -25.79 -33.25 -21.20
C ARG A 473 -27.11 -32.49 -21.25
N TYR A 474 -27.42 -31.71 -20.22
CA TYR A 474 -28.60 -30.85 -20.16
C TYR A 474 -28.23 -29.41 -20.49
N LYS A 475 -29.16 -28.68 -21.11
CA LYS A 475 -29.08 -27.23 -21.33
C LYS A 475 -30.38 -26.58 -20.86
N ILE A 476 -30.27 -25.60 -19.97
CA ILE A 476 -31.38 -24.78 -19.47
C ILE A 476 -31.12 -23.35 -19.90
N THR A 477 -32.08 -22.73 -20.58
CA THR A 477 -32.02 -21.33 -20.98
C THR A 477 -33.07 -20.53 -20.22
N ILE A 478 -32.67 -19.40 -19.66
CA ILE A 478 -33.51 -18.40 -19.00
C ILE A 478 -33.28 -17.05 -19.69
N ASP A 479 -34.24 -16.61 -20.50
CA ASP A 479 -34.18 -15.35 -21.23
C ASP A 479 -35.12 -14.31 -20.63
N SER A 480 -34.53 -13.32 -19.95
CA SER A 480 -35.23 -12.19 -19.33
C SER A 480 -34.84 -10.86 -19.98
N GLN A 481 -34.44 -10.88 -21.25
CA GLN A 481 -34.05 -9.66 -21.98
C GLN A 481 -35.24 -8.74 -22.22
N ALA A 482 -36.42 -9.31 -22.49
CA ALA A 482 -37.66 -8.56 -22.62
C ALA A 482 -38.24 -8.18 -21.25
N ALA A 483 -38.71 -6.94 -21.13
CA ALA A 483 -39.30 -6.44 -19.88
C ALA A 483 -40.49 -7.29 -19.42
N ASN A 484 -40.51 -7.65 -18.13
CA ASN A 484 -41.54 -8.47 -17.48
C ASN A 484 -41.71 -9.88 -18.07
N GLN A 485 -40.73 -10.38 -18.81
CA GLN A 485 -40.71 -11.76 -19.30
C GLN A 485 -39.50 -12.50 -18.73
N SER A 486 -39.65 -13.80 -18.55
CA SER A 486 -38.55 -14.73 -18.25
C SER A 486 -38.89 -16.04 -18.96
N ILE A 487 -38.35 -16.22 -20.16
CA ILE A 487 -38.63 -17.36 -21.02
C ILE A 487 -37.70 -18.51 -20.65
N VAL A 488 -38.27 -19.67 -20.33
CA VAL A 488 -37.53 -20.87 -19.94
C VAL A 488 -37.63 -21.93 -21.02
N LYS A 489 -36.51 -22.58 -21.34
CA LYS A 489 -36.41 -23.74 -22.24
C LYS A 489 -35.46 -24.79 -21.66
N ILE A 490 -35.76 -26.08 -21.83
CA ILE A 490 -34.87 -27.17 -21.41
C ILE A 490 -34.62 -28.15 -22.55
N GLU A 491 -33.36 -28.50 -22.74
CA GLU A 491 -32.88 -29.40 -23.79
C GLU A 491 -31.93 -30.44 -23.22
N ARG A 492 -31.79 -31.57 -23.92
CA ARG A 492 -30.88 -32.66 -23.54
C ARG A 492 -30.18 -33.23 -24.76
N ASN A 493 -28.90 -33.54 -24.62
CA ASN A 493 -28.07 -34.23 -25.60
C ASN A 493 -27.58 -35.56 -25.01
N THR A 494 -27.81 -36.66 -25.72
CA THR A 494 -27.38 -38.01 -25.32
C THR A 494 -26.38 -38.63 -26.31
N GLY A 495 -25.69 -37.80 -27.09
CA GLY A 495 -24.70 -38.20 -28.10
C GLY A 495 -25.09 -37.87 -29.55
N SER A 496 -26.29 -37.33 -29.81
CA SER A 496 -26.79 -37.00 -31.16
C SER A 496 -27.17 -35.52 -31.34
N GLY A 497 -26.76 -34.65 -30.42
CA GLY A 497 -27.15 -33.24 -30.40
C GLY A 497 -28.27 -32.94 -29.41
N PHE A 498 -28.54 -31.65 -29.17
CA PHE A 498 -29.59 -31.22 -28.23
C PHE A 498 -30.99 -31.40 -28.81
N VAL A 499 -31.88 -32.00 -28.03
CA VAL A 499 -33.31 -32.13 -28.29
C VAL A 499 -34.07 -31.37 -27.21
N THR A 500 -35.09 -30.61 -27.60
CA THR A 500 -35.95 -29.88 -26.65
C THR A 500 -36.84 -30.84 -25.86
N LEU A 501 -36.73 -30.82 -24.54
CA LEU A 501 -37.56 -31.61 -23.61
C LEU A 501 -38.74 -30.80 -23.07
N VAL A 502 -38.50 -29.52 -22.77
CA VAL A 502 -39.53 -28.55 -22.36
C VAL A 502 -39.45 -27.35 -23.30
N PRO A 503 -40.46 -27.12 -24.16
CA PRO A 503 -40.49 -25.98 -25.06
C PRO A 503 -40.44 -24.63 -24.33
N ALA A 504 -40.00 -23.59 -25.04
CA ALA A 504 -39.90 -22.24 -24.50
C ALA A 504 -41.27 -21.72 -23.98
N PHE A 505 -41.31 -21.25 -22.74
CA PHE A 505 -42.53 -20.63 -22.16
C PHE A 505 -42.18 -19.53 -21.16
N ASN A 506 -43.07 -18.54 -21.02
CA ASN A 506 -42.87 -17.44 -20.06
C ASN A 506 -43.28 -17.89 -18.65
N VAL A 507 -42.29 -18.05 -17.75
CA VAL A 507 -42.56 -18.42 -16.36
C VAL A 507 -43.19 -17.27 -15.57
N ALA A 508 -42.85 -16.01 -15.89
CA ALA A 508 -43.36 -14.83 -15.18
C ALA A 508 -44.87 -14.62 -15.41
N ALA A 509 -45.43 -15.26 -16.44
CA ALA A 509 -46.87 -15.23 -16.74
C ALA A 509 -47.66 -16.39 -16.10
N GLN A 510 -47.02 -17.30 -15.35
CA GLN A 510 -47.71 -18.43 -14.74
C GLN A 510 -48.44 -18.01 -13.45
N ILE A 511 -49.62 -18.59 -13.23
CA ILE A 511 -50.44 -18.30 -12.04
C ILE A 511 -49.71 -18.77 -10.78
N GLY A 512 -49.60 -17.87 -9.79
CA GLY A 512 -48.94 -18.14 -8.51
C GLY A 512 -47.41 -18.00 -8.55
N GLN A 513 -46.83 -17.54 -9.66
CA GLN A 513 -45.40 -17.19 -9.73
C GLN A 513 -45.16 -15.80 -9.12
N ALA A 514 -44.15 -15.70 -8.25
CA ALA A 514 -43.70 -14.43 -7.69
C ALA A 514 -43.04 -13.54 -8.76
N ALA A 515 -42.98 -12.23 -8.51
CA ALA A 515 -42.25 -11.29 -9.36
C ALA A 515 -40.79 -11.74 -9.54
N ILE A 516 -40.20 -11.40 -10.69
CA ILE A 516 -38.80 -11.71 -11.00
C ILE A 516 -37.89 -10.99 -9.97
N PRO A 517 -37.07 -11.71 -9.19
CA PRO A 517 -36.07 -11.14 -8.29
C PRO A 517 -35.13 -10.15 -8.97
N SER A 518 -34.55 -9.21 -8.21
CA SER A 518 -33.54 -8.29 -8.75
C SER A 518 -32.33 -9.06 -9.25
N ASP A 519 -31.89 -10.03 -8.44
CA ASP A 519 -30.75 -10.89 -8.69
C ASP A 519 -31.09 -12.31 -8.25
N PHE A 520 -30.60 -13.27 -9.02
CA PHE A 520 -30.67 -14.68 -8.70
C PHE A 520 -29.34 -15.19 -8.15
N LEU A 521 -29.44 -16.10 -7.20
CA LEU A 521 -28.40 -17.09 -6.91
C LEU A 521 -28.75 -18.40 -7.61
N LEU A 522 -27.73 -19.10 -8.09
CA LEU A 522 -27.86 -20.41 -8.72
C LEU A 522 -27.39 -21.51 -7.76
N SER A 523 -28.26 -22.47 -7.45
CA SER A 523 -27.92 -23.64 -6.64
C SER A 523 -28.19 -24.95 -7.39
N LEU A 524 -27.36 -25.95 -7.15
CA LEU A 524 -27.51 -27.33 -7.59
C LEU A 524 -27.89 -28.16 -6.37
N THR A 525 -29.09 -28.72 -6.35
CA THR A 525 -29.57 -29.56 -5.24
C THR A 525 -29.59 -31.02 -5.64
N GLY A 526 -29.30 -31.91 -4.70
CA GLY A 526 -29.46 -33.35 -4.88
C GLY A 526 -30.33 -33.92 -3.77
N SER A 527 -31.12 -34.95 -4.09
CA SER A 527 -31.96 -35.58 -3.09
C SER A 527 -32.21 -37.07 -3.29
N THR A 528 -32.41 -37.75 -2.18
CA THR A 528 -32.81 -39.16 -2.09
C THR A 528 -33.91 -39.33 -1.04
N GLY A 529 -34.61 -40.46 -1.11
CA GLY A 529 -35.70 -40.83 -0.21
C GLY A 529 -35.62 -42.31 0.13
N GLY A 530 -36.75 -43.02 0.04
CA GLY A 530 -36.77 -44.48 0.24
C GLY A 530 -35.95 -45.25 -0.81
N SER A 531 -35.91 -44.73 -2.04
CA SER A 531 -34.98 -45.12 -3.09
C SER A 531 -33.84 -44.08 -3.18
N ASN A 532 -32.69 -44.48 -3.73
CA ASN A 532 -31.49 -43.66 -3.75
C ASN A 532 -30.59 -43.94 -4.96
N ASN A 533 -29.72 -42.99 -5.28
CA ASN A 533 -28.65 -43.08 -6.25
C ASN A 533 -27.53 -42.08 -5.88
N ASN A 534 -26.33 -42.30 -6.40
CA ASN A 534 -25.33 -41.25 -6.46
C ASN A 534 -25.75 -40.28 -7.56
N HIS A 535 -25.93 -39.01 -7.22
CA HIS A 535 -26.16 -37.96 -8.21
C HIS A 535 -24.91 -37.11 -8.35
N GLU A 536 -24.40 -36.99 -9.57
CA GLU A 536 -23.20 -36.21 -9.85
C GLU A 536 -23.39 -35.31 -11.07
N ILE A 537 -22.61 -34.25 -11.11
CA ILE A 537 -22.57 -33.28 -12.20
C ILE A 537 -21.11 -33.03 -12.60
N ASP A 538 -20.86 -32.90 -13.91
CA ASP A 538 -19.57 -32.53 -14.48
C ASP A 538 -19.72 -31.58 -15.69
N ASN A 539 -18.61 -31.01 -16.16
CA ASN A 539 -18.52 -30.12 -17.33
C ASN A 539 -19.58 -29.00 -17.32
N VAL A 540 -19.74 -28.38 -16.15
CA VAL A 540 -20.66 -27.27 -15.91
C VAL A 540 -20.20 -26.07 -16.73
N GLN A 541 -21.13 -25.49 -17.47
CA GLN A 541 -20.95 -24.23 -18.17
C GLN A 541 -22.12 -23.32 -17.84
N ILE A 542 -21.85 -22.15 -17.27
CA ILE A 542 -22.85 -21.13 -16.95
C ILE A 542 -22.51 -19.87 -17.72
N CYS A 543 -23.26 -19.58 -18.76
CA CYS A 543 -23.09 -18.43 -19.62
C CYS A 543 -24.17 -17.39 -19.33
N ALA A 544 -23.81 -16.12 -19.13
CA ALA A 544 -24.80 -15.06 -18.96
C ALA A 544 -24.39 -13.74 -19.61
N LEU A 545 -25.35 -12.91 -20.05
CA LEU A 545 -25.04 -11.54 -20.49
C LEU A 545 -24.49 -10.70 -19.33
N LYS A 546 -24.96 -10.98 -18.11
CA LYS A 546 -24.49 -10.36 -16.86
C LYS A 546 -24.31 -11.44 -15.78
N SER A 547 -23.09 -11.56 -15.27
CA SER A 547 -22.72 -12.44 -14.15
C SER A 547 -21.81 -11.70 -13.17
N ASN A 548 -22.39 -11.17 -12.11
CA ASN A 548 -21.70 -10.28 -11.19
C ASN A 548 -21.02 -11.08 -10.05
N PRO A 549 -19.80 -10.73 -9.63
CA PRO A 549 -19.20 -11.31 -8.42
C PRO A 549 -20.05 -10.98 -7.18
N ILE A 550 -20.10 -11.90 -6.22
CA ILE A 550 -20.92 -11.74 -4.99
C ILE A 550 -20.41 -10.65 -4.03
N GLY A 551 -19.17 -10.16 -4.24
CA GLY A 551 -18.56 -9.10 -3.44
C GLY A 551 -18.15 -9.57 -2.04
N ALA A 552 -17.99 -8.61 -1.12
CA ALA A 552 -17.79 -8.92 0.30
C ALA A 552 -19.04 -9.59 0.86
N GLN A 553 -18.88 -10.70 1.56
CA GLN A 553 -19.98 -11.54 2.01
C GLN A 553 -19.98 -11.68 3.52
N ILE A 554 -21.17 -11.69 4.12
CA ILE A 554 -21.33 -11.96 5.55
C ILE A 554 -21.28 -13.47 5.74
N ASP A 555 -20.47 -13.98 6.66
CA ASP A 555 -20.40 -15.41 6.94
C ASP A 555 -21.68 -15.89 7.62
N HIS A 556 -22.06 -15.27 8.74
CA HIS A 556 -23.32 -15.51 9.45
C HIS A 556 -23.64 -14.33 10.40
N PHE A 557 -24.79 -14.41 11.07
CA PHE A 557 -25.18 -13.48 12.13
C PHE A 557 -25.25 -14.17 13.49
N GLU A 558 -24.84 -13.45 14.53
CA GLU A 558 -24.97 -13.85 15.94
C GLU A 558 -25.92 -12.89 16.68
N PHE A 559 -26.74 -13.41 17.61
CA PHE A 559 -27.49 -12.59 18.58
C PHE A 559 -27.10 -12.90 20.03
N ASP A 560 -26.93 -11.85 20.83
CA ASP A 560 -26.82 -11.93 22.28
C ASP A 560 -28.11 -11.41 22.92
N HIS A 561 -28.69 -12.19 23.84
CA HIS A 561 -29.86 -11.79 24.63
C HIS A 561 -29.88 -12.45 26.01
N THR A 562 -30.73 -11.93 26.90
CA THR A 562 -30.90 -12.42 28.29
C THR A 562 -31.67 -13.74 28.36
N GLY A 563 -32.51 -14.01 27.35
CA GLY A 563 -33.41 -15.18 27.30
C GLY A 563 -34.80 -14.89 27.85
N GLN A 564 -35.02 -13.72 28.47
CA GLN A 564 -36.29 -13.30 29.04
C GLN A 564 -36.60 -11.85 28.68
N GLY A 565 -37.83 -11.56 28.25
CA GLY A 565 -38.39 -10.22 28.13
C GLY A 565 -39.68 -10.11 28.95
N LEU A 566 -40.17 -8.89 29.20
CA LEU A 566 -41.52 -8.73 29.77
C LEU A 566 -42.48 -8.18 28.74
N THR A 567 -43.74 -8.56 28.87
CA THR A 567 -44.79 -8.20 27.91
C THR A 567 -45.17 -6.72 27.94
N CYS A 568 -44.64 -5.98 28.91
CA CYS A 568 -44.96 -4.58 29.16
C CYS A 568 -43.83 -3.61 28.77
N ASN A 569 -42.69 -4.12 28.31
CA ASN A 569 -41.52 -3.38 27.82
C ASN A 569 -40.94 -4.07 26.57
N ALA A 570 -40.04 -3.37 25.86
CA ALA A 570 -39.26 -3.99 24.80
C ALA A 570 -37.98 -4.57 25.41
N GLU A 571 -37.54 -5.73 24.93
CA GLU A 571 -36.29 -6.37 25.31
C GLU A 571 -35.18 -5.92 24.37
N THR A 572 -34.02 -5.55 24.93
CA THR A 572 -32.83 -5.19 24.16
C THR A 572 -32.07 -6.45 23.78
N VAL A 573 -31.74 -6.61 22.50
CA VAL A 573 -30.91 -7.69 21.97
C VAL A 573 -29.77 -7.12 21.15
N THR A 574 -28.61 -7.76 21.15
CA THR A 574 -27.45 -7.32 20.35
C THR A 574 -27.29 -8.24 19.15
N ILE A 575 -27.23 -7.68 17.94
CA ILE A 575 -26.91 -8.42 16.71
C ILE A 575 -25.44 -8.17 16.33
N ARG A 576 -24.75 -9.20 15.86
CA ARG A 576 -23.39 -9.13 15.31
C ARG A 576 -23.34 -9.76 13.92
N ALA A 577 -22.64 -9.12 13.00
CA ALA A 577 -22.35 -9.67 11.67
C ALA A 577 -20.91 -10.21 11.64
N CYS A 578 -20.74 -11.47 11.24
CA CYS A 578 -19.45 -12.16 11.25
C CYS A 578 -18.86 -12.23 9.85
N ALA A 579 -17.57 -11.94 9.70
CA ALA A 579 -16.85 -12.09 8.44
C ALA A 579 -16.25 -13.50 8.27
N ASN A 580 -16.15 -14.28 9.35
CA ASN A 580 -15.63 -15.63 9.36
C ASN A 580 -16.42 -16.57 10.30
N ALA A 581 -16.23 -17.88 10.13
CA ALA A 581 -17.00 -18.92 10.83
C ALA A 581 -16.90 -18.90 12.36
N SER A 582 -15.77 -18.44 12.92
CA SER A 582 -15.59 -18.31 14.39
C SER A 582 -16.07 -16.97 14.95
N CYS A 583 -16.52 -16.06 14.08
CA CYS A 583 -16.80 -14.66 14.38
C CYS A 583 -15.66 -13.91 15.10
N SER A 584 -14.41 -14.38 14.98
CA SER A 584 -13.24 -13.65 15.50
C SER A 584 -12.94 -12.38 14.69
N GLN A 585 -13.54 -12.26 13.51
CA GLN A 585 -13.49 -11.07 12.66
C GLN A 585 -14.93 -10.59 12.40
N PRO A 586 -15.33 -9.41 12.92
CA PRO A 586 -16.63 -8.84 12.61
C PRO A 586 -16.66 -8.29 11.18
N PHE A 587 -17.82 -8.33 10.54
CA PHE A 587 -18.06 -7.66 9.27
C PHE A 587 -18.37 -6.18 9.52
N THR A 588 -17.41 -5.29 9.21
CA THR A 588 -17.48 -3.88 9.65
C THR A 588 -18.03 -2.91 8.61
N ALA A 589 -18.14 -3.31 7.34
CA ALA A 589 -18.72 -2.46 6.29
C ALA A 589 -20.23 -2.25 6.50
N PRO A 590 -20.83 -1.17 5.95
CA PRO A 590 -22.27 -0.96 6.01
C PRO A 590 -23.04 -2.14 5.42
N LEU A 591 -24.08 -2.57 6.14
CA LEU A 591 -24.98 -3.64 5.70
C LEU A 591 -26.43 -3.30 6.05
N SER A 592 -27.35 -3.97 5.36
CA SER A 592 -28.77 -4.04 5.72
C SER A 592 -29.20 -5.50 5.92
N ALA A 593 -30.01 -5.79 6.92
CA ALA A 593 -30.53 -7.13 7.21
C ALA A 593 -32.04 -7.11 7.47
N THR A 594 -32.72 -8.18 7.07
CA THR A 594 -34.14 -8.41 7.37
C THR A 594 -34.27 -9.42 8.50
N LEU A 595 -34.83 -9.00 9.63
CA LEU A 595 -34.88 -9.75 10.88
C LEU A 595 -36.12 -10.64 11.00
N LEU A 596 -36.00 -11.71 11.78
CA LEU A 596 -37.09 -12.55 12.28
C LEU A 596 -37.28 -12.30 13.80
N PRO A 597 -38.51 -12.35 14.33
CA PRO A 597 -39.76 -12.64 13.62
C PRO A 597 -40.17 -11.50 12.68
N ASP A 598 -40.80 -11.84 11.55
CA ASP A 598 -41.40 -10.89 10.60
C ASP A 598 -42.93 -10.78 10.76
N SER A 599 -43.51 -11.50 11.73
CA SER A 599 -44.93 -11.51 12.10
C SER A 599 -45.19 -10.77 13.42
N ALA A 600 -46.11 -9.80 13.39
CA ALA A 600 -46.50 -9.02 14.56
C ALA A 600 -47.18 -9.85 15.68
N ALA A 601 -47.69 -11.05 15.36
CA ALA A 601 -48.26 -11.96 16.35
C ALA A 601 -47.17 -12.63 17.21
N ASP A 602 -45.98 -12.83 16.64
CA ASP A 602 -44.85 -13.46 17.30
C ASP A 602 -43.99 -12.40 18.01
N GLY A 603 -43.79 -11.23 17.40
CA GLY A 603 -43.10 -10.10 18.03
C GLY A 603 -42.96 -8.91 17.07
N VAL A 604 -42.73 -7.72 17.62
CA VAL A 604 -42.55 -6.47 16.85
C VAL A 604 -41.20 -5.85 17.18
N TRP A 605 -40.34 -5.73 16.17
CA TRP A 605 -39.11 -4.96 16.25
C TRP A 605 -39.42 -3.46 16.30
N VAL A 606 -38.88 -2.76 17.30
CA VAL A 606 -39.00 -1.30 17.41
C VAL A 606 -38.21 -0.66 16.27
N GLY A 607 -38.88 0.12 15.43
CA GLY A 607 -38.29 0.69 14.20
C GLY A 607 -38.48 -0.17 12.95
N GLY A 608 -39.07 -1.37 13.08
CA GLY A 608 -39.31 -2.30 11.97
C GLY A 608 -38.29 -3.43 11.90
N ASN A 609 -38.56 -4.43 11.07
CA ASN A 609 -37.71 -5.62 10.92
C ASN A 609 -36.62 -5.47 9.85
N GLN A 610 -36.51 -4.32 9.18
CA GLN A 610 -35.33 -3.97 8.39
C GLN A 610 -34.38 -3.13 9.24
N VAL A 611 -33.15 -3.61 9.40
CA VAL A 611 -32.09 -2.91 10.11
C VAL A 611 -30.93 -2.60 9.17
N SER A 612 -30.28 -1.46 9.36
CA SER A 612 -29.00 -1.14 8.72
C SER A 612 -27.99 -0.70 9.77
N PHE A 613 -26.77 -1.23 9.70
CA PHE A 613 -25.70 -0.89 10.64
C PHE A 613 -24.31 -1.11 10.02
N SER A 614 -23.28 -0.61 10.70
CA SER A 614 -21.86 -0.73 10.34
C SER A 614 -21.02 -0.96 11.60
N GLY A 615 -19.75 -1.32 11.48
CA GLY A 615 -18.89 -1.62 12.63
C GLY A 615 -19.11 -3.00 13.25
N GLY A 616 -19.96 -3.83 12.63
CA GLY A 616 -20.13 -5.25 12.95
C GLY A 616 -21.09 -5.60 14.07
N THR A 617 -21.65 -4.63 14.80
CA THR A 617 -22.61 -4.87 15.89
C THR A 617 -23.68 -3.78 15.96
N ALA A 618 -24.87 -4.12 16.44
CA ALA A 618 -25.94 -3.17 16.74
C ALA A 618 -26.83 -3.66 17.90
N GLN A 619 -27.40 -2.72 18.65
CA GLN A 619 -28.46 -3.01 19.63
C GLN A 619 -29.83 -2.78 19.00
N LEU A 620 -30.73 -3.71 19.24
CA LEU A 620 -32.08 -3.75 18.72
C LEU A 620 -33.07 -3.95 19.86
N GLN A 621 -34.32 -3.55 19.65
CA GLN A 621 -35.38 -3.75 20.63
C GLN A 621 -36.52 -4.57 20.04
N LEU A 622 -36.86 -5.66 20.71
CA LEU A 622 -37.96 -6.55 20.35
C LEU A 622 -39.06 -6.46 21.40
N ARG A 623 -40.29 -6.17 20.99
CA ARG A 623 -41.45 -6.10 21.87
C ARG A 623 -42.43 -7.23 21.55
N ARG A 624 -42.98 -7.85 22.59
CA ARG A 624 -44.14 -8.73 22.46
C ARG A 624 -45.11 -8.46 23.60
N ASN A 625 -46.37 -8.14 23.30
CA ASN A 625 -47.35 -7.75 24.32
C ASN A 625 -48.12 -8.94 24.95
N THR A 626 -47.76 -10.18 24.63
CA THR A 626 -48.40 -11.40 25.14
C THR A 626 -47.33 -12.39 25.58
N PRO A 627 -47.57 -13.20 26.64
CA PRO A 627 -46.61 -14.21 27.03
C PRO A 627 -46.32 -15.22 25.92
N GLY A 628 -45.10 -15.75 25.88
CA GLY A 628 -44.70 -16.83 24.97
C GLY A 628 -43.27 -16.71 24.45
N VAL A 629 -42.88 -17.64 23.57
CA VAL A 629 -41.54 -17.72 22.97
C VAL A 629 -41.48 -17.05 21.58
N VAL A 630 -40.37 -16.40 21.27
CA VAL A 630 -40.05 -15.78 19.97
C VAL A 630 -38.71 -16.31 19.46
N THR A 631 -38.61 -16.63 18.17
CA THR A 631 -37.34 -17.06 17.56
C THR A 631 -36.67 -15.91 16.81
N LEU A 632 -35.45 -15.54 17.23
CA LEU A 632 -34.59 -14.56 16.59
C LEU A 632 -33.94 -15.15 15.33
N GLY A 633 -33.70 -14.33 14.32
CA GLY A 633 -33.06 -14.77 13.08
C GLY A 633 -32.80 -13.64 12.10
N VAL A 634 -31.98 -13.89 11.09
CA VAL A 634 -31.87 -13.05 9.89
C VAL A 634 -32.35 -13.82 8.67
N LYS A 635 -33.37 -13.30 8.00
CA LYS A 635 -33.96 -13.86 6.78
C LYS A 635 -33.07 -13.69 5.56
N GLY A 636 -32.35 -12.56 5.51
CA GLY A 636 -31.39 -12.23 4.45
C GLY A 636 -30.80 -10.84 4.65
N SER A 637 -29.77 -10.51 3.87
CA SER A 637 -28.99 -9.29 4.02
C SER A 637 -28.43 -8.77 2.70
N ASN A 638 -27.97 -7.52 2.71
CA ASN A 638 -27.15 -6.91 1.67
C ASN A 638 -25.92 -6.24 2.32
N PRO A 639 -24.68 -6.65 2.03
CA PRO A 639 -24.31 -7.75 1.14
C PRO A 639 -24.89 -9.10 1.58
N THR A 640 -25.09 -10.01 0.62
CA THR A 640 -25.71 -11.30 0.92
C THR A 640 -24.93 -12.06 1.98
N THR A 641 -25.65 -12.72 2.88
CA THR A 641 -25.05 -13.72 3.75
C THR A 641 -24.60 -14.89 2.89
N LYS A 642 -23.53 -15.59 3.29
CA LYS A 642 -23.11 -16.84 2.70
C LYS A 642 -24.34 -17.74 2.56
N PRO A 643 -24.59 -18.26 1.34
CA PRO A 643 -25.64 -19.23 1.17
C PRO A 643 -25.53 -20.31 2.21
N LEU A 644 -26.68 -20.75 2.72
CA LEU A 644 -26.79 -21.90 3.60
C LEU A 644 -26.34 -21.63 5.06
N SER A 645 -25.86 -20.43 5.39
CA SER A 645 -25.54 -20.02 6.77
C SER A 645 -26.77 -19.93 7.69
N LYS A 646 -26.55 -20.21 8.98
CA LYS A 646 -27.58 -20.15 10.03
C LYS A 646 -27.34 -18.97 10.96
N THR A 647 -28.40 -18.45 11.56
CA THR A 647 -28.27 -17.48 12.66
C THR A 647 -27.96 -18.24 13.95
N LEU A 648 -26.93 -17.81 14.67
CA LEU A 648 -26.59 -18.35 15.98
C LEU A 648 -27.01 -17.38 17.06
N CYS A 649 -27.46 -17.87 18.21
CA CYS A 649 -27.79 -16.99 19.33
C CYS A 649 -27.16 -17.50 20.62
N ARG A 650 -27.01 -16.60 21.58
CA ARG A 650 -26.47 -16.89 22.91
C ARG A 650 -27.38 -16.27 23.96
N ILE A 651 -27.77 -17.11 24.92
CA ILE A 651 -28.50 -16.72 26.12
C ILE A 651 -27.47 -16.51 27.24
N GLY A 652 -27.27 -15.26 27.64
CA GLY A 652 -26.26 -14.91 28.65
C GLY A 652 -24.88 -15.54 28.34
N ASN A 653 -24.43 -16.46 29.20
CA ASN A 653 -23.15 -17.18 29.07
C ASN A 653 -23.19 -18.53 28.35
N GLY A 654 -24.32 -18.89 27.74
CA GLY A 654 -24.44 -20.12 26.96
C GLY A 654 -23.52 -20.14 25.74
N GLY A 655 -23.30 -21.33 25.16
CA GLY A 655 -22.66 -21.43 23.84
C GLY A 655 -23.54 -20.82 22.75
N LEU A 656 -22.93 -20.35 21.65
CA LEU A 656 -23.67 -19.97 20.45
C LEU A 656 -24.33 -21.20 19.84
N SER A 657 -25.64 -21.13 19.60
CA SER A 657 -26.41 -22.22 19.01
C SER A 657 -27.69 -21.69 18.35
N GLU A 658 -28.16 -22.37 17.31
CA GLU A 658 -29.49 -22.13 16.73
C GLU A 658 -30.61 -22.34 17.77
N ASN A 659 -30.44 -23.31 18.68
CA ASN A 659 -31.43 -23.62 19.73
C ASN A 659 -31.59 -22.47 20.73
N ASN A 660 -30.57 -21.63 20.87
CA ASN A 660 -30.57 -20.51 21.79
C ASN A 660 -31.26 -19.28 21.22
N CYS A 661 -31.74 -19.30 19.96
CA CYS A 661 -32.44 -18.16 19.38
C CYS A 661 -33.86 -17.93 19.92
N SER A 662 -34.27 -18.66 20.96
CA SER A 662 -35.59 -18.54 21.59
C SER A 662 -35.57 -17.53 22.75
N LEU A 663 -36.38 -16.47 22.65
CA LEU A 663 -36.58 -15.45 23.68
C LEU A 663 -37.99 -15.56 24.28
N THR A 664 -38.09 -15.70 25.61
CA THR A 664 -39.38 -15.90 26.31
C THR A 664 -39.89 -14.59 26.89
N PHE A 665 -41.18 -14.25 26.68
CA PHE A 665 -41.82 -13.07 27.27
C PHE A 665 -42.78 -13.45 28.41
N ALA A 666 -42.73 -12.74 29.53
CA ALA A 666 -43.58 -12.94 30.72
C ALA A 666 -44.30 -11.66 31.18
N ASP A 667 -45.40 -11.77 31.95
CA ASP A 667 -46.18 -10.60 32.38
C ASP A 667 -45.61 -9.85 33.62
N SER A 668 -44.62 -10.41 34.33
CA SER A 668 -44.00 -9.79 35.51
C SER A 668 -42.54 -10.17 35.70
N GLY A 669 -41.72 -9.27 36.24
CA GLY A 669 -40.28 -9.50 36.47
C GLY A 669 -39.58 -8.36 37.19
N PHE A 670 -38.24 -8.42 37.26
CA PHE A 670 -37.39 -7.35 37.78
C PHE A 670 -36.69 -6.60 36.66
N VAL A 671 -36.56 -5.28 36.81
CA VAL A 671 -35.82 -4.40 35.90
C VAL A 671 -34.77 -3.65 36.70
N PHE A 672 -33.50 -3.79 36.32
CA PHE A 672 -32.35 -3.04 36.83
C PHE A 672 -31.33 -2.86 35.72
N ASP A 673 -30.49 -1.84 35.86
CA ASP A 673 -29.43 -1.45 34.91
C ASP A 673 -28.18 -1.11 35.74
N VAL A 674 -27.13 -1.91 35.56
CA VAL A 674 -25.84 -1.77 36.22
C VAL A 674 -24.93 -1.01 35.25
N PRO A 675 -24.53 0.23 35.58
CA PRO A 675 -23.66 0.97 34.67
C PRO A 675 -22.29 0.31 34.56
N ASP A 676 -21.67 0.44 33.39
CA ASP A 676 -20.24 0.18 33.24
C ASP A 676 -19.45 1.01 34.26
N LYS A 677 -18.44 0.40 34.88
CA LYS A 677 -17.81 0.92 36.10
C LYS A 677 -16.33 0.64 36.16
N ARG A 678 -15.61 1.40 36.99
CA ARG A 678 -14.20 1.10 37.32
C ARG A 678 -14.14 -0.10 38.28
N ALA A 679 -13.15 -0.96 38.09
CA ALA A 679 -12.89 -2.11 38.95
C ALA A 679 -12.72 -1.64 40.40
N ASN A 680 -13.33 -2.37 41.34
CA ASN A 680 -13.35 -2.11 42.78
C ASN A 680 -14.09 -0.82 43.24
N ARG A 681 -14.69 -0.04 42.34
CA ARG A 681 -15.55 1.09 42.69
C ARG A 681 -17.01 0.64 42.83
N PRO A 682 -17.68 0.74 43.98
CA PRO A 682 -19.09 0.37 44.12
C PRO A 682 -20.01 1.35 43.39
N GLU A 683 -21.07 0.84 42.76
CA GLU A 683 -22.11 1.63 42.09
C GLU A 683 -23.50 1.34 42.69
N GLN A 684 -24.35 2.36 42.78
CA GLN A 684 -25.73 2.22 43.25
C GLN A 684 -26.66 1.87 42.08
N VAL A 685 -27.42 0.78 42.23
CA VAL A 685 -28.32 0.23 41.22
C VAL A 685 -29.72 0.10 41.78
N LEU A 686 -30.72 0.49 41.00
CA LEU A 686 -32.12 0.47 41.40
C LEU A 686 -32.84 -0.75 40.81
N VAL A 687 -33.27 -1.67 41.67
CA VAL A 687 -34.06 -2.86 41.31
C VAL A 687 -35.55 -2.53 41.37
N LYS A 688 -36.23 -2.59 40.23
CA LYS A 688 -37.67 -2.32 40.11
C LYS A 688 -38.43 -3.63 39.92
N ALA A 689 -39.36 -3.93 40.81
CA ALA A 689 -40.31 -5.03 40.63
C ALA A 689 -41.49 -4.52 39.80
N VAL A 690 -41.78 -5.15 38.66
CA VAL A 690 -42.84 -4.68 37.75
C VAL A 690 -43.75 -5.81 37.28
N LYS A 691 -44.99 -5.45 36.95
CA LYS A 691 -45.95 -6.30 36.25
C LYS A 691 -46.67 -5.53 35.16
N LYS A 692 -47.22 -6.23 34.18
CA LYS A 692 -48.08 -5.63 33.17
C LYS A 692 -49.40 -5.16 33.79
N SER A 693 -49.77 -3.92 33.52
CA SER A 693 -51.09 -3.39 33.87
C SER A 693 -52.18 -4.04 33.02
N ASP A 694 -53.27 -4.47 33.65
CA ASP A 694 -54.45 -4.97 32.94
C ASP A 694 -55.14 -3.89 32.11
N VAL A 695 -54.96 -2.62 32.45
CA VAL A 695 -55.59 -1.47 31.79
C VAL A 695 -54.67 -0.87 30.72
N THR A 696 -53.49 -0.39 31.12
CA THR A 696 -52.61 0.37 30.21
C THR A 696 -51.66 -0.50 29.41
N LYS A 697 -51.53 -1.78 29.77
CA LYS A 697 -50.55 -2.73 29.22
C LYS A 697 -49.08 -2.29 29.40
N GLN A 698 -48.83 -1.26 30.20
CA GLN A 698 -47.50 -0.79 30.59
C GLN A 698 -47.01 -1.46 31.87
N CYS A 699 -45.70 -1.42 32.11
CA CYS A 699 -45.12 -1.93 33.35
C CYS A 699 -45.51 -1.00 34.50
N VAL A 700 -46.24 -1.53 35.47
CA VAL A 700 -46.60 -0.85 36.73
C VAL A 700 -45.87 -1.51 37.90
N PRO A 701 -45.62 -0.77 38.99
CA PRO A 701 -44.99 -1.32 40.19
C PRO A 701 -45.65 -2.59 40.73
N SER A 702 -44.83 -3.54 41.15
CA SER A 702 -45.20 -4.69 41.98
C SER A 702 -44.45 -4.63 43.30
N PHE A 703 -44.84 -5.44 44.30
CA PHE A 703 -44.22 -5.49 45.63
C PHE A 703 -44.13 -4.15 46.37
N GLN A 704 -45.05 -3.22 46.10
CA GLN A 704 -45.07 -1.90 46.73
C GLN A 704 -45.15 -2.01 48.25
N SER A 705 -44.21 -1.35 48.94
CA SER A 705 -44.09 -1.36 50.41
C SER A 705 -43.96 -2.76 51.02
N GLN A 706 -43.32 -3.70 50.31
CA GLN A 706 -43.06 -5.06 50.79
C GLN A 706 -41.57 -5.35 50.90
N THR A 707 -41.21 -6.22 51.85
CA THR A 707 -39.89 -6.85 51.89
C THR A 707 -39.96 -8.18 51.15
N LYS A 708 -39.07 -8.39 50.18
CA LYS A 708 -38.96 -9.67 49.45
C LYS A 708 -37.52 -10.16 49.46
N THR A 709 -37.36 -11.47 49.59
CA THR A 709 -36.07 -12.15 49.49
C THR A 709 -35.82 -12.57 48.06
N LEU A 710 -34.85 -11.94 47.39
CA LEU A 710 -34.48 -12.27 46.01
C LEU A 710 -33.22 -13.12 46.00
N ASN A 711 -33.17 -14.09 45.11
CA ASN A 711 -31.98 -14.89 44.85
C ASN A 711 -31.13 -14.22 43.77
N PHE A 712 -29.90 -13.84 44.11
CA PHE A 712 -28.94 -13.22 43.19
C PHE A 712 -27.77 -14.14 42.87
N TRP A 713 -27.31 -14.07 41.63
CA TRP A 713 -26.03 -14.65 41.21
C TRP A 713 -25.42 -13.82 40.08
N SER A 714 -24.13 -14.01 39.84
CA SER A 714 -23.44 -13.38 38.71
C SER A 714 -22.66 -14.40 37.90
N SER A 715 -22.52 -14.16 36.60
CA SER A 715 -21.76 -15.04 35.72
C SER A 715 -20.83 -14.25 34.78
N TYR A 716 -19.70 -14.86 34.43
CA TYR A 716 -18.62 -14.26 33.65
C TYR A 716 -18.90 -14.30 32.15
N GLN A 717 -19.09 -13.13 31.53
CA GLN A 717 -19.27 -12.99 30.07
C GLN A 717 -17.93 -12.91 29.33
N THR A 718 -17.02 -12.09 29.84
CA THR A 718 -15.66 -11.99 29.29
C THR A 718 -14.70 -11.57 30.40
N PRO A 719 -13.65 -12.36 30.70
CA PRO A 719 -13.35 -13.68 30.13
C PRO A 719 -14.34 -14.75 30.59
N SER A 720 -14.62 -15.76 29.76
CA SER A 720 -15.47 -16.92 30.15
C SER A 720 -14.78 -17.83 31.18
N ALA A 721 -13.44 -17.81 31.20
CA ALA A 721 -12.59 -18.48 32.18
C ALA A 721 -11.69 -17.44 32.87
N PRO A 722 -12.12 -16.84 34.00
CA PRO A 722 -11.31 -15.86 34.72
C PRO A 722 -10.05 -16.48 35.33
N ILE A 723 -8.95 -15.73 35.34
CA ILE A 723 -7.65 -16.19 35.85
C ILE A 723 -7.73 -16.46 37.36
N SER A 724 -8.36 -15.53 38.09
CA SER A 724 -8.64 -15.65 39.52
C SER A 724 -10.06 -15.15 39.77
N PRO A 725 -11.07 -16.05 39.80
CA PRO A 725 -12.46 -15.64 39.96
C PRO A 725 -12.64 -14.76 41.21
N LYS A 726 -13.18 -13.57 41.01
CA LYS A 726 -13.66 -12.68 42.08
C LYS A 726 -15.19 -12.72 42.13
N ALA A 727 -15.76 -12.53 43.32
CA ALA A 727 -17.21 -12.45 43.47
C ALA A 727 -17.71 -11.04 43.14
N VAL A 728 -18.87 -10.95 42.50
CA VAL A 728 -19.67 -9.72 42.57
C VAL A 728 -20.25 -9.63 43.99
N THR A 729 -20.32 -8.41 44.51
CA THR A 729 -20.92 -8.15 45.82
C THR A 729 -22.13 -7.25 45.67
N ILE A 730 -23.19 -7.56 46.42
CA ILE A 730 -24.39 -6.74 46.59
C ILE A 730 -24.45 -6.33 48.04
N ASN A 731 -24.46 -5.01 48.32
CA ASN A 731 -24.45 -4.49 49.69
C ASN A 731 -23.34 -5.14 50.55
N ASN A 732 -22.13 -5.26 49.98
CA ASN A 732 -20.96 -5.94 50.56
C ASN A 732 -21.10 -7.45 50.80
N THR A 733 -22.17 -8.08 50.35
CA THR A 733 -22.37 -9.53 50.43
C THR A 733 -21.99 -10.17 49.10
N ALA A 734 -21.05 -11.13 49.11
CA ALA A 734 -20.70 -11.90 47.92
C ALA A 734 -21.89 -12.76 47.45
N ILE A 735 -22.22 -12.67 46.17
CA ILE A 735 -23.33 -13.44 45.59
C ILE A 735 -22.83 -14.71 44.89
N GLY A 736 -23.74 -15.66 44.68
CA GLY A 736 -23.46 -16.91 43.99
C GLY A 736 -22.99 -16.71 42.55
N THR A 737 -22.40 -17.76 41.97
CA THR A 737 -21.87 -17.72 40.60
C THR A 737 -22.78 -18.40 39.55
N SER A 738 -23.92 -18.94 39.98
CA SER A 738 -24.88 -19.60 39.10
C SER A 738 -26.27 -19.67 39.73
N SER A 739 -27.29 -19.90 38.90
CA SER A 739 -28.67 -20.09 39.33
C SER A 739 -28.90 -21.36 40.18
N ALA A 740 -27.95 -22.30 40.17
CA ALA A 740 -28.02 -23.53 40.98
C ALA A 740 -27.66 -23.28 42.46
N LEU A 741 -26.83 -22.27 42.71
CA LEU A 741 -26.38 -21.87 44.06
C LEU A 741 -26.49 -20.35 44.22
N PRO A 742 -27.70 -19.77 44.15
CA PRO A 742 -27.87 -18.33 44.28
C PRO A 742 -27.76 -17.88 45.75
N THR A 743 -27.45 -16.61 45.96
CA THR A 743 -27.42 -15.98 47.28
C THR A 743 -28.72 -15.21 47.52
N ALA A 744 -29.42 -15.53 48.60
CA ALA A 744 -30.61 -14.82 49.03
C ALA A 744 -30.26 -13.45 49.64
N VAL A 745 -30.89 -12.38 49.13
CA VAL A 745 -30.74 -11.00 49.61
C VAL A 745 -32.11 -10.40 49.89
N ASN A 746 -32.31 -9.86 51.08
CA ASN A 746 -33.55 -9.18 51.45
C ASN A 746 -33.55 -7.76 50.90
N LEU A 747 -34.56 -7.43 50.09
CA LEU A 747 -34.77 -6.09 49.55
C LEU A 747 -36.08 -5.52 50.09
N LEU A 748 -36.01 -4.25 50.52
CA LEU A 748 -37.17 -3.46 50.92
C LEU A 748 -37.62 -2.64 49.72
N PHE A 749 -38.76 -2.97 49.14
CA PHE A 749 -39.33 -2.24 48.02
C PHE A 749 -40.19 -1.07 48.53
N ASP A 750 -39.95 0.12 48.01
CA ASP A 750 -40.69 1.34 48.36
C ASP A 750 -42.11 1.36 47.78
N THR A 751 -42.82 2.48 47.92
CA THR A 751 -44.18 2.66 47.36
C THR A 751 -44.23 2.60 45.82
N ASN A 752 -43.08 2.73 45.15
CA ASN A 752 -42.93 2.61 43.70
C ASN A 752 -42.44 1.21 43.28
N GLY A 753 -42.34 0.26 44.21
CA GLY A 753 -41.84 -1.08 43.93
C GLY A 753 -40.34 -1.09 43.60
N GLN A 754 -39.54 -0.21 44.22
CA GLN A 754 -38.12 -0.04 43.94
C GLN A 754 -37.25 -0.30 45.18
N ALA A 755 -36.09 -0.92 45.00
CA ALA A 755 -35.10 -1.15 46.04
C ALA A 755 -33.70 -0.81 45.53
N SER A 756 -32.89 -0.11 46.33
CA SER A 756 -31.50 0.25 45.98
C SER A 756 -30.52 -0.84 46.44
N ILE A 757 -29.58 -1.19 45.59
CA ILE A 757 -28.47 -2.10 45.89
C ILE A 757 -27.13 -1.48 45.50
N SER A 758 -26.09 -1.76 46.28
CA SER A 758 -24.71 -1.37 45.95
C SER A 758 -24.00 -2.55 45.29
N VAL A 759 -23.64 -2.43 44.01
CA VAL A 759 -22.96 -3.48 43.23
C VAL A 759 -21.46 -3.16 43.13
N ASN A 760 -20.59 -4.10 43.52
CA ASN A 760 -19.14 -3.96 43.32
C ASN A 760 -18.51 -5.25 42.78
N TYR A 761 -17.47 -5.08 41.97
CA TYR A 761 -16.64 -6.13 41.41
C TYR A 761 -15.18 -5.64 41.30
N PRO A 762 -14.19 -6.34 41.88
CA PRO A 762 -12.83 -5.81 42.05
C PRO A 762 -11.88 -6.04 40.86
N ASP A 763 -12.30 -6.76 39.82
CA ASP A 763 -11.45 -7.08 38.65
C ASP A 763 -12.02 -6.46 37.36
N ALA A 764 -11.35 -6.63 36.23
CA ALA A 764 -11.82 -6.23 34.92
C ALA A 764 -12.62 -7.36 34.22
N GLY A 765 -13.56 -6.99 33.35
CA GLY A 765 -14.33 -7.95 32.55
C GLY A 765 -15.80 -7.57 32.41
N LYS A 766 -16.48 -8.27 31.52
CA LYS A 766 -17.94 -8.18 31.34
C LYS A 766 -18.62 -9.27 32.15
N LEU A 767 -19.64 -8.90 32.93
CA LEU A 767 -20.39 -9.80 33.81
C LEU A 767 -21.88 -9.68 33.53
N GLN A 768 -22.62 -10.73 33.86
CA GLN A 768 -24.08 -10.70 33.97
C GLN A 768 -24.48 -10.84 35.43
N LEU A 769 -25.39 -9.99 35.88
CA LEU A 769 -26.03 -10.05 37.19
C LEU A 769 -27.47 -10.52 37.00
N ASP A 770 -27.88 -11.54 37.73
CA ASP A 770 -29.21 -12.13 37.65
C ASP A 770 -29.92 -12.08 39.01
N ALA A 771 -31.24 -11.94 38.97
CA ALA A 771 -32.13 -11.95 40.13
C ALA A 771 -33.36 -12.82 39.88
N LYS A 772 -33.78 -13.61 40.87
CA LYS A 772 -35.01 -14.41 40.80
C LYS A 772 -35.79 -14.38 42.11
N TYR A 773 -37.10 -14.31 41.98
CA TYR A 773 -38.06 -14.52 43.04
C TYR A 773 -39.02 -15.64 42.64
N THR A 774 -39.20 -16.61 43.55
CA THR A 774 -40.22 -17.66 43.44
C THR A 774 -41.19 -17.46 44.59
N GLY A 775 -42.42 -17.11 44.27
CA GLY A 775 -43.48 -16.91 45.26
C GLY A 775 -43.85 -18.20 45.98
N THR A 776 -44.22 -18.06 47.24
CA THR A 776 -44.72 -19.15 48.10
C THR A 776 -46.04 -18.71 48.74
N GLY A 777 -46.82 -19.66 49.29
CA GLY A 777 -48.13 -19.35 49.88
C GLY A 777 -49.11 -18.80 48.84
N ASP A 778 -49.70 -17.62 49.10
CA ASP A 778 -50.66 -16.96 48.20
C ASP A 778 -50.06 -16.54 46.85
N GLU A 779 -48.73 -16.49 46.75
CA GLU A 779 -47.99 -16.20 45.51
C GLU A 779 -47.43 -17.48 44.86
N GLN A 780 -47.88 -18.67 45.28
CA GLN A 780 -47.43 -19.94 44.71
C GLN A 780 -47.66 -19.96 43.19
N GLY A 781 -46.59 -20.22 42.44
CA GLY A 781 -46.60 -20.20 40.97
C GLY A 781 -46.16 -18.88 40.34
N LEU A 782 -46.05 -17.79 41.12
CA LEU A 782 -45.43 -16.56 40.66
C LEU A 782 -43.91 -16.73 40.57
N VAL A 783 -43.36 -16.52 39.37
CA VAL A 783 -41.92 -16.46 39.15
C VAL A 783 -41.60 -15.13 38.50
N MET A 784 -40.76 -14.35 39.18
CA MET A 784 -40.22 -13.09 38.65
C MET A 784 -38.72 -13.23 38.49
N ALA A 785 -38.22 -12.92 37.32
CA ALA A 785 -36.79 -12.89 37.02
C ALA A 785 -36.39 -11.52 36.47
N GLY A 786 -35.12 -11.18 36.59
CA GLY A 786 -34.51 -10.04 35.93
C GLY A 786 -33.01 -10.26 35.83
N SER A 787 -32.39 -9.68 34.82
CA SER A 787 -30.96 -9.83 34.57
C SER A 787 -30.44 -8.61 33.83
N ASP A 788 -29.16 -8.30 34.04
CA ASP A 788 -28.48 -7.23 33.32
C ASP A 788 -26.99 -7.53 33.13
N GLN A 789 -26.35 -6.90 32.15
CA GLN A 789 -24.92 -7.06 31.85
C GLN A 789 -24.16 -5.74 31.98
N PHE A 790 -22.97 -5.78 32.59
CA PHE A 790 -22.11 -4.60 32.75
C PHE A 790 -20.62 -4.93 32.58
N VAL A 791 -19.82 -3.93 32.23
CA VAL A 791 -18.36 -4.02 32.13
C VAL A 791 -17.71 -3.35 33.34
N SER A 792 -16.74 -4.05 33.94
CA SER A 792 -15.80 -3.51 34.91
C SER A 792 -14.44 -3.29 34.22
N ILE A 793 -13.89 -2.08 34.31
CA ILE A 793 -12.65 -1.68 33.63
C ILE A 793 -11.56 -1.26 34.63
N PRO A 794 -10.25 -1.47 34.38
CA PRO A 794 -9.21 -0.91 35.23
C PRO A 794 -9.33 0.61 35.41
N ALA A 795 -8.87 1.11 36.55
CA ALA A 795 -8.84 2.53 36.84
C ALA A 795 -7.60 3.23 36.27
N GLY A 796 -6.47 2.53 36.15
CA GLY A 796 -5.22 3.06 35.63
C GLY A 796 -4.16 1.99 35.40
N LEU A 797 -2.97 2.44 34.99
CA LEU A 797 -1.82 1.61 34.66
C LEU A 797 -0.61 1.98 35.53
N CYS A 798 0.03 0.98 36.13
CA CYS A 798 1.33 1.12 36.77
C CYS A 798 2.45 0.73 35.79
N VAL A 799 3.37 1.66 35.50
CA VAL A 799 4.50 1.45 34.57
C VAL A 799 5.81 1.65 35.32
N LYS A 800 6.69 0.64 35.32
CA LYS A 800 7.97 0.68 36.06
C LYS A 800 9.12 0.09 35.24
N PRO A 801 10.35 0.61 35.35
CA PRO A 801 11.52 -0.16 34.93
C PRO A 801 11.70 -1.39 35.83
N VAL A 802 12.24 -2.48 35.30
CA VAL A 802 12.62 -3.66 36.11
C VAL A 802 13.83 -3.35 36.97
N ASP A 803 14.76 -2.56 36.44
CA ASP A 803 16.02 -2.21 37.10
C ASP A 803 15.86 -0.94 37.94
N VAL A 804 16.18 -1.04 39.23
CA VAL A 804 16.13 0.10 40.15
C VAL A 804 17.14 1.20 39.77
N SER A 805 18.25 0.84 39.11
CA SER A 805 19.27 1.78 38.64
C SER A 805 18.82 2.64 37.45
N ALA A 806 17.67 2.32 36.86
CA ALA A 806 17.06 3.10 35.79
C ALA A 806 16.54 4.46 36.28
N SER A 807 16.29 4.62 37.58
CA SER A 807 15.66 5.80 38.16
C SER A 807 16.53 7.04 38.08
N CYS A 808 15.99 8.11 37.48
CA CYS A 808 16.61 9.42 37.37
C CYS A 808 15.74 10.51 38.02
N GLN A 809 15.73 10.54 39.36
CA GLN A 809 14.88 11.46 40.11
C GLN A 809 15.17 12.94 39.83
N SER A 810 16.43 13.33 39.60
CA SER A 810 16.79 14.72 39.31
C SER A 810 16.36 15.18 37.91
N ALA A 811 15.92 14.26 37.04
CA ALA A 811 15.34 14.57 35.74
C ALA A 811 16.29 15.35 34.80
N ASN A 812 17.61 15.20 34.94
CA ASN A 812 18.58 16.05 34.24
C ASN A 812 19.95 15.35 34.05
N MET A 813 20.94 16.10 33.56
CA MET A 813 22.27 15.57 33.28
C MET A 813 23.08 15.15 34.52
N THR A 814 22.61 15.35 35.75
CA THR A 814 23.32 14.90 36.96
C THR A 814 23.03 13.45 37.36
N CYS A 815 22.08 12.79 36.71
CA CYS A 815 21.80 11.37 36.96
C CYS A 815 23.02 10.47 36.65
N ASN A 816 23.04 9.25 37.17
CA ASN A 816 24.02 8.27 36.72
C ASN A 816 23.68 7.79 35.31
N VAL A 817 24.70 7.38 34.53
CA VAL A 817 24.46 6.64 33.29
C VAL A 817 23.74 5.34 33.61
N TYR A 818 22.62 5.10 32.92
CA TYR A 818 21.85 3.88 33.02
C TYR A 818 22.23 2.89 31.90
N ARG A 819 22.14 3.35 30.65
CA ARG A 819 22.30 2.54 29.44
C ARG A 819 22.80 3.40 28.28
N LYS A 820 23.35 2.75 27.26
CA LYS A 820 23.63 3.41 25.98
C LYS A 820 22.34 3.57 25.18
N ALA A 821 22.26 4.61 24.36
CA ALA A 821 21.19 4.77 23.38
C ALA A 821 21.17 3.55 22.44
N GLY A 822 20.00 2.92 22.33
CA GLY A 822 19.77 1.66 21.61
C GLY A 822 20.02 0.39 22.43
N GLN A 823 20.52 0.48 23.67
CA GLN A 823 20.73 -0.69 24.53
C GLN A 823 19.41 -1.17 25.15
N THR A 824 19.29 -2.49 25.30
CA THR A 824 18.10 -3.11 25.86
C THR A 824 17.98 -2.89 27.38
N PHE A 825 16.75 -2.69 27.83
CA PHE A 825 16.36 -2.65 29.23
C PHE A 825 14.97 -3.27 29.45
N GLY A 826 14.71 -3.67 30.70
CA GLY A 826 13.45 -4.27 31.10
C GLY A 826 12.49 -3.25 31.71
N MET A 827 11.19 -3.39 31.42
CA MET A 827 10.11 -2.65 32.07
C MET A 827 8.90 -3.55 32.33
N THR A 828 8.02 -3.13 33.23
CA THR A 828 6.76 -3.80 33.55
C THR A 828 5.59 -2.84 33.44
N VAL A 829 4.43 -3.41 33.11
CA VAL A 829 3.15 -2.70 33.08
C VAL A 829 2.08 -3.57 33.75
N GLN A 830 1.29 -2.97 34.63
CA GLN A 830 0.16 -3.59 35.34
C GLN A 830 -1.08 -2.72 35.25
N ALA A 831 -2.25 -3.32 35.01
CA ALA A 831 -3.54 -2.66 35.14
C ALA A 831 -4.08 -2.81 36.57
N MET A 832 -4.58 -1.68 37.08
CA MET A 832 -4.85 -1.48 38.50
C MET A 832 -6.29 -0.99 38.70
N ALA A 833 -6.93 -1.48 39.75
CA ALA A 833 -8.29 -1.14 40.15
C ALA A 833 -8.36 0.20 40.88
N TRP A 834 -9.57 0.71 41.03
CA TRP A 834 -9.83 1.95 41.77
C TRP A 834 -9.64 1.74 43.28
N GLU A 835 -9.09 2.75 43.94
CA GLU A 835 -8.99 2.84 45.41
C GLU A 835 -9.66 4.10 45.95
N LYS A 836 -9.45 5.24 45.28
CA LYS A 836 -10.05 6.54 45.62
C LYS A 836 -10.21 7.41 44.37
N ASP A 837 -11.11 8.39 44.42
CA ASP A 837 -11.29 9.35 43.34
C ASP A 837 -10.09 10.31 43.23
N GLY A 838 -9.67 10.62 42.00
CA GLY A 838 -8.54 11.50 41.71
C GLY A 838 -7.16 10.89 41.97
N ASP A 839 -7.06 9.56 42.07
CA ASP A 839 -5.78 8.87 42.25
C ASP A 839 -4.83 9.07 41.06
N LEU A 840 -3.57 9.43 41.36
CA LEU A 840 -2.49 9.67 40.39
C LEU A 840 -1.35 8.66 40.55
N ASP A 841 -1.38 7.78 41.57
CA ASP A 841 -0.35 6.79 41.83
C ASP A 841 -0.94 5.38 41.90
N PHE A 842 -1.04 4.75 40.73
CA PHE A 842 -1.52 3.37 40.61
C PHE A 842 -0.49 2.31 41.04
N CYS A 843 0.72 2.71 41.44
CA CYS A 843 1.86 1.83 41.60
C CYS A 843 2.16 1.41 43.04
N SER A 844 1.43 1.93 44.02
CA SER A 844 1.75 1.77 45.44
C SER A 844 0.77 0.86 46.20
N VAL A 845 -0.55 1.09 46.06
CA VAL A 845 -1.57 0.52 46.98
C VAL A 845 -2.77 -0.13 46.29
N ASN A 846 -3.02 0.19 45.01
CA ASN A 846 -4.17 -0.31 44.27
C ASN A 846 -4.13 -1.85 44.09
N LEU A 847 -5.30 -2.47 44.02
CA LEU A 847 -5.41 -3.88 43.67
C LEU A 847 -5.15 -4.07 42.16
N SER A 848 -4.51 -5.17 41.78
CA SER A 848 -4.40 -5.52 40.36
C SER A 848 -5.75 -5.98 39.78
N THR A 849 -5.91 -5.88 38.46
CA THR A 849 -7.04 -6.47 37.72
C THR A 849 -6.57 -7.68 36.88
N PRO A 850 -6.48 -8.89 37.47
CA PRO A 850 -5.96 -10.08 36.80
C PRO A 850 -6.56 -10.40 35.42
N ASN A 851 -7.86 -10.16 35.25
CA ASN A 851 -8.60 -10.51 34.03
C ASN A 851 -8.40 -9.52 32.88
N PHE A 852 -7.75 -8.38 33.11
CA PHE A 852 -7.51 -7.39 32.06
C PHE A 852 -6.52 -7.93 31.02
N SER A 853 -6.90 -7.84 29.76
CA SER A 853 -6.03 -8.14 28.62
C SER A 853 -6.28 -7.13 27.50
N ASP A 854 -5.23 -6.86 26.72
CA ASP A 854 -5.26 -5.94 25.60
C ASP A 854 -4.19 -6.34 24.58
N ALA A 855 -4.61 -6.73 23.37
CA ALA A 855 -3.70 -7.20 22.34
C ALA A 855 -2.82 -6.09 21.75
N GLN A 856 -3.16 -4.81 21.96
CA GLN A 856 -2.55 -3.66 21.28
C GLN A 856 -2.14 -2.53 22.24
N MET A 857 -1.64 -2.87 23.43
CA MET A 857 -1.07 -1.88 24.35
C MET A 857 0.07 -1.13 23.66
N LYS A 858 -0.05 0.20 23.59
CA LYS A 858 0.93 1.08 22.96
C LYS A 858 1.91 1.62 23.99
N LEU A 859 3.17 1.71 23.59
CA LEU A 859 4.24 2.32 24.35
C LEU A 859 4.79 3.53 23.59
N ALA A 860 5.05 4.61 24.30
CA ALA A 860 5.70 5.80 23.74
C ALA A 860 6.72 6.34 24.73
N SER A 861 7.82 6.88 24.24
CA SER A 861 8.77 7.63 25.04
C SER A 861 8.35 9.10 25.08
N LYS A 862 8.71 9.76 26.18
CA LYS A 862 8.57 11.19 26.37
C LYS A 862 9.88 11.72 26.95
N VAL A 863 10.57 12.59 26.23
CA VAL A 863 11.80 13.20 26.71
C VAL A 863 11.49 14.15 27.87
N VAL A 864 12.31 14.02 28.92
CA VAL A 864 12.30 14.87 30.10
C VAL A 864 13.47 15.84 30.02
N ALA A 865 14.66 15.34 29.69
CA ALA A 865 15.85 16.14 29.49
C ALA A 865 16.78 15.52 28.43
N PRO A 866 17.34 16.31 27.48
CA PRO A 866 17.09 17.73 27.29
C PRO A 866 15.62 18.01 26.91
N SER A 867 15.08 19.15 27.36
CA SER A 867 13.67 19.45 27.11
C SER A 867 13.40 19.68 25.63
N ILE A 868 12.18 19.42 25.18
CA ILE A 868 11.74 19.71 23.79
C ILE A 868 11.96 21.18 23.43
N ALA A 869 11.74 22.10 24.39
CA ALA A 869 11.98 23.54 24.19
C ALA A 869 13.43 23.87 23.85
N ASN A 870 14.37 23.04 24.30
CA ASN A 870 15.80 23.17 24.02
C ASN A 870 16.26 22.26 22.86
N GLY A 871 15.33 21.72 22.06
CA GLY A 871 15.64 20.86 20.92
C GLY A 871 15.75 19.36 21.23
N GLY A 872 15.34 18.91 22.43
CA GLY A 872 15.27 17.50 22.77
C GLY A 872 14.18 16.75 22.01
N LEU A 873 14.43 15.47 21.74
CA LEU A 873 13.55 14.55 21.01
C LEU A 873 13.19 13.35 21.90
N ASP A 874 11.97 12.84 21.76
CA ASP A 874 11.44 11.71 22.55
C ASP A 874 12.23 10.39 22.38
N GLY A 875 13.04 10.27 21.33
CA GLY A 875 13.67 9.01 20.96
C GLY A 875 12.64 7.99 20.45
N THR A 876 13.09 6.97 19.75
CA THR A 876 12.24 5.87 19.29
C THR A 876 12.41 4.67 20.22
N LEU A 877 11.28 4.08 20.63
CA LEU A 877 11.27 2.84 21.39
C LEU A 877 11.45 1.63 20.47
N GLY A 878 12.27 0.66 20.88
CA GLY A 878 12.41 -0.62 20.17
C GLY A 878 11.14 -1.47 20.21
N VAL A 879 10.35 -1.35 21.28
CA VAL A 879 9.02 -1.97 21.42
C VAL A 879 7.99 -0.85 21.54
N ALA A 880 7.32 -0.56 20.43
CA ALA A 880 6.26 0.47 20.36
C ALA A 880 4.88 -0.05 20.78
N SER A 881 4.67 -1.36 20.80
CA SER A 881 3.44 -2.00 21.28
C SER A 881 3.68 -3.44 21.69
N TYR A 882 2.82 -3.98 22.55
CA TYR A 882 2.87 -5.39 22.95
C TYR A 882 1.46 -5.92 23.28
N SER A 883 1.32 -7.24 23.28
CA SER A 883 0.10 -7.91 23.75
C SER A 883 0.16 -8.06 25.27
N HIS A 884 -0.73 -7.38 25.97
CA HIS A 884 -0.89 -7.44 27.41
C HIS A 884 -1.80 -8.62 27.78
N SER A 885 -1.20 -9.61 28.42
CA SER A 885 -1.89 -10.85 28.79
C SER A 885 -2.48 -10.77 30.20
N ALA A 886 -3.67 -11.35 30.35
CA ALA A 886 -4.29 -11.58 31.66
C ALA A 886 -3.45 -12.60 32.46
N GLN A 887 -3.21 -12.32 33.74
CA GLN A 887 -2.42 -13.16 34.65
C GLN A 887 -2.68 -12.78 36.11
N ALA A 888 -2.28 -13.61 37.08
CA ALA A 888 -2.70 -13.53 38.48
C ALA A 888 -2.52 -12.17 39.18
N ASN A 889 -1.56 -11.35 38.74
CA ASN A 889 -1.29 -9.99 39.24
C ASN A 889 -1.21 -8.93 38.11
N ASN A 890 -1.62 -9.31 36.90
CA ASN A 890 -1.56 -8.53 35.67
C ASN A 890 -0.15 -7.97 35.31
N LEU A 891 0.94 -8.52 35.85
CA LEU A 891 2.31 -8.02 35.66
C LEU A 891 2.94 -8.47 34.35
N ASN A 892 2.83 -7.63 33.31
CA ASN A 892 3.42 -7.90 32.01
C ASN A 892 4.83 -7.30 31.91
N THR A 893 5.83 -8.13 31.62
CA THR A 893 7.25 -7.73 31.54
C THR A 893 7.69 -7.63 30.07
N ILE A 894 8.28 -6.50 29.70
CA ILE A 894 8.92 -6.24 28.42
C ILE A 894 10.44 -6.22 28.67
N SER A 895 11.15 -7.26 28.23
CA SER A 895 12.58 -7.45 28.55
C SER A 895 13.55 -6.85 27.53
N ASN A 896 13.07 -6.49 26.35
CA ASN A 896 13.87 -6.05 25.20
C ASN A 896 13.56 -4.61 24.76
N GLN A 897 13.06 -3.76 25.66
CA GLN A 897 12.81 -2.36 25.33
C GLN A 897 14.12 -1.62 25.07
N THR A 898 14.15 -0.71 24.11
CA THR A 898 15.30 0.17 23.84
C THR A 898 14.81 1.60 23.67
N ILE A 899 15.72 2.58 23.74
CA ILE A 899 15.43 3.96 23.34
C ILE A 899 16.57 4.47 22.45
N SER A 900 16.24 5.04 21.30
CA SER A 900 17.25 5.38 20.28
C SER A 900 18.09 6.62 20.62
N GLU A 901 17.69 7.41 21.63
CA GLU A 901 18.29 8.70 21.96
C GLU A 901 18.98 8.77 23.32
N VAL A 902 19.85 9.76 23.46
CA VAL A 902 20.46 10.14 24.73
C VAL A 902 19.51 11.03 25.55
N GLY A 903 19.66 11.02 26.86
CA GLY A 903 18.84 11.85 27.76
C GLY A 903 18.11 11.07 28.85
N VAL A 904 17.06 11.68 29.37
CA VAL A 904 16.19 11.16 30.44
C VAL A 904 14.76 11.16 29.90
N PHE A 905 14.04 10.07 30.11
CA PHE A 905 12.74 9.83 29.48
C PHE A 905 11.72 9.27 30.47
N GLN A 906 10.44 9.53 30.23
CA GLN A 906 9.34 8.73 30.77
C GLN A 906 8.84 7.80 29.67
N ILE A 907 8.42 6.60 30.04
CA ILE A 907 7.70 5.70 29.13
C ILE A 907 6.23 5.73 29.47
N ALA A 908 5.41 6.06 28.48
CA ALA A 908 3.96 6.03 28.53
C ALA A 908 3.44 4.68 28.06
N ALA A 909 2.48 4.11 28.78
CA ALA A 909 1.71 2.96 28.35
C ALA A 909 0.24 3.36 28.18
N GLN A 910 -0.34 2.99 27.05
CA GLN A 910 -1.72 3.32 26.68
C GLN A 910 -2.48 2.08 26.25
N ALA A 911 -3.62 1.84 26.91
CA ALA A 911 -4.55 0.80 26.53
C ALA A 911 -5.43 1.21 25.34
N SER A 912 -5.92 0.21 24.62
CA SER A 912 -6.93 0.34 23.58
C SER A 912 -8.19 1.03 24.13
N PRO A 913 -8.79 1.98 23.39
CA PRO A 913 -9.99 2.67 23.83
C PRO A 913 -11.19 1.73 23.89
N ASN A 914 -12.21 2.11 24.68
CA ASN A 914 -13.52 1.48 24.76
C ASN A 914 -13.45 -0.02 25.10
N TYR A 915 -12.70 -0.38 26.15
CA TYR A 915 -12.55 -1.76 26.60
C TYR A 915 -13.91 -2.47 26.68
N LEU A 916 -14.07 -3.58 25.94
CA LEU A 916 -15.31 -4.36 25.82
C LEU A 916 -16.57 -3.56 25.43
N GLY A 917 -16.41 -2.44 24.71
CA GLY A 917 -17.52 -1.61 24.22
C GLY A 917 -17.94 -0.50 25.17
N THR A 918 -17.19 -0.26 26.26
CA THR A 918 -17.44 0.83 27.21
C THR A 918 -17.38 2.21 26.55
N ALA A 919 -18.08 3.18 27.14
CA ALA A 919 -18.04 4.56 26.67
C ALA A 919 -16.63 5.18 26.83
N SER A 920 -16.28 6.13 25.95
CA SER A 920 -14.97 6.81 25.96
C SER A 920 -14.65 7.54 27.27
N SER A 921 -15.66 7.93 28.04
CA SER A 921 -15.52 8.52 29.38
C SER A 921 -14.90 7.56 30.41
N LEU A 922 -14.95 6.25 30.14
CA LEU A 922 -14.38 5.21 30.99
C LEU A 922 -13.01 4.71 30.51
N ASN A 923 -12.46 5.25 29.43
CA ASN A 923 -11.12 4.87 28.93
C ASN A 923 -10.07 4.88 30.05
N ILE A 924 -9.18 3.88 30.02
CA ILE A 924 -8.08 3.76 30.97
C ILE A 924 -7.10 4.91 30.70
N PRO A 925 -6.77 5.75 31.71
CA PRO A 925 -5.80 6.82 31.55
C PRO A 925 -4.42 6.31 31.15
N ILE A 926 -3.64 7.13 30.44
CA ILE A 926 -2.25 6.83 30.08
C ILE A 926 -1.42 6.70 31.36
N GLY A 927 -0.75 5.57 31.54
CA GLY A 927 0.21 5.37 32.63
C GLY A 927 1.59 5.87 32.23
N TYR A 928 2.28 6.58 33.12
CA TYR A 928 3.65 7.04 32.89
C TYR A 928 4.58 6.39 33.90
N SER A 929 5.77 6.00 33.45
CA SER A 929 6.85 5.64 34.36
C SER A 929 7.36 6.86 35.12
N ALA A 930 8.07 6.62 36.22
CA ALA A 930 9.04 7.58 36.73
C ALA A 930 10.11 7.91 35.66
N ASN A 931 10.90 8.95 35.88
CA ASN A 931 12.00 9.32 34.98
C ASN A 931 13.05 8.21 34.90
N ILE A 932 13.35 7.78 33.68
CA ILE A 932 14.30 6.72 33.34
C ILE A 932 15.50 7.34 32.61
N GLY A 933 16.72 7.07 33.08
CA GLY A 933 17.94 7.59 32.47
C GLY A 933 19.12 7.64 33.45
N ARG A 934 20.27 8.20 33.07
CA ARG A 934 20.55 8.87 31.80
C ARG A 934 21.01 7.88 30.72
N PHE A 935 20.48 8.02 29.50
CA PHE A 935 21.01 7.37 28.31
C PHE A 935 22.14 8.19 27.68
N VAL A 936 23.22 7.54 27.25
CA VAL A 936 24.42 8.16 26.65
C VAL A 936 24.75 7.54 25.28
N PRO A 937 25.59 8.17 24.44
CA PRO A 937 25.99 7.57 23.17
C PRO A 937 26.65 6.20 23.36
N ASP A 938 26.67 5.39 22.31
CA ASP A 938 27.46 4.15 22.30
C ASP A 938 28.93 4.43 21.96
N ARG A 939 29.14 5.24 20.91
CA ARG A 939 30.46 5.49 20.31
C ARG A 939 30.52 6.81 19.56
N PHE A 940 31.72 7.28 19.26
CA PHE A 940 31.98 8.48 18.45
C PHE A 940 32.69 8.14 17.15
N LEU A 941 32.11 8.48 16.01
CA LEU A 941 32.69 8.27 14.69
C LEU A 941 33.52 9.49 14.26
N VAL A 942 34.75 9.25 13.79
CA VAL A 942 35.57 10.25 13.09
C VAL A 942 35.39 10.05 11.59
N SER A 943 35.00 11.11 10.88
CA SER A 943 34.67 11.07 9.45
C SER A 943 35.04 12.38 8.75
N ASN A 944 34.83 12.46 7.44
CA ASN A 944 35.08 13.67 6.63
C ASN A 944 36.48 14.28 6.84
N VAL A 945 37.47 13.40 7.01
CA VAL A 945 38.85 13.76 7.34
C VAL A 945 39.56 14.33 6.12
N SER A 946 40.22 15.47 6.30
CA SER A 946 41.21 16.02 5.37
C SER A 946 42.44 16.48 6.15
N VAL A 947 43.62 16.03 5.74
CA VAL A 947 44.91 16.48 6.28
C VAL A 947 45.82 16.72 5.08
N ILE A 948 46.19 17.98 4.83
CA ILE A 948 46.94 18.36 3.63
C ILE A 948 48.31 18.90 4.07
N PRO A 949 49.43 18.32 3.62
CA PRO A 949 50.76 18.87 3.92
C PRO A 949 50.89 20.32 3.43
N ALA A 950 51.69 21.12 4.14
CA ALA A 950 51.88 22.53 3.82
C ALA A 950 52.67 22.75 2.51
N CYS A 951 53.49 21.76 2.11
CA CYS A 951 54.37 21.85 0.95
C CYS A 951 54.30 20.57 0.09
N GLY A 952 53.30 20.47 -0.78
CA GLY A 952 53.13 19.32 -1.67
C GLY A 952 52.91 18.02 -0.90
N GLY A 953 53.99 17.26 -0.65
CA GLY A 953 53.96 15.96 0.05
C GLY A 953 54.53 15.96 1.47
N PHE A 954 54.97 17.10 2.00
CA PHE A 954 55.54 17.19 3.36
C PHE A 954 55.18 18.53 4.02
N SER A 955 55.39 18.61 5.33
CA SER A 955 55.41 19.88 6.07
C SER A 955 56.73 19.99 6.84
N TYR A 956 57.25 21.21 6.99
CA TYR A 956 58.31 21.43 7.97
C TYR A 956 57.72 21.39 9.40
N MET A 957 58.52 20.99 10.39
CA MET A 957 58.12 21.11 11.79
C MET A 957 57.90 22.58 12.15
N ASP A 958 56.91 22.86 12.99
CA ASP A 958 56.33 24.19 13.30
C ASP A 958 55.58 24.88 12.15
N GLN A 959 55.68 24.38 10.91
CA GLN A 959 54.87 24.89 9.80
C GLN A 959 53.41 24.47 9.98
N LEU A 960 52.51 25.44 9.88
CA LEU A 960 51.06 25.22 9.90
C LEU A 960 50.60 24.46 8.65
N PHE A 961 49.74 23.46 8.84
CA PHE A 961 49.09 22.71 7.78
C PHE A 961 47.59 22.55 8.04
N PRO A 962 46.73 22.66 7.01
CA PRO A 962 45.29 22.61 7.19
C PRO A 962 44.78 21.20 7.52
N MET A 963 43.80 21.13 8.40
CA MET A 963 43.12 19.89 8.80
C MET A 963 41.64 20.13 9.03
N SER A 964 40.79 19.22 8.55
CA SER A 964 39.34 19.21 8.81
C SER A 964 38.82 17.81 9.12
N MET A 965 37.74 17.71 9.90
CA MET A 965 37.06 16.45 10.20
C MET A 965 35.67 16.70 10.81
N GLU A 966 34.87 15.64 10.86
CA GLU A 966 33.59 15.60 11.55
C GLU A 966 33.56 14.47 12.59
N LEU A 967 33.06 14.78 13.78
CA LEU A 967 32.86 13.85 14.89
C LEU A 967 31.36 13.66 15.14
N SER A 968 30.88 12.42 15.12
CA SER A 968 29.46 12.08 15.29
C SER A 968 29.24 11.15 16.49
N ALA A 969 28.33 11.50 17.40
CA ALA A 969 27.92 10.69 18.55
C ALA A 969 26.81 9.72 18.13
N LEU A 970 27.07 8.42 18.15
CA LEU A 970 26.18 7.41 17.58
C LEU A 970 25.52 6.54 18.67
N ASN A 971 24.30 6.07 18.40
CA ASN A 971 23.65 5.02 19.17
C ASN A 971 24.20 3.62 18.75
N ILE A 972 23.74 2.55 19.39
CA ILE A 972 24.18 1.18 19.05
C ILE A 972 23.94 0.83 17.58
N ALA A 973 22.80 1.22 17.00
CA ALA A 973 22.43 0.97 15.61
C ALA A 973 23.27 1.77 14.59
N GLY A 974 23.99 2.80 15.04
CA GLY A 974 24.82 3.65 14.20
C GLY A 974 24.18 4.97 13.78
N ASP A 975 22.99 5.30 14.30
CA ASP A 975 22.36 6.60 14.04
C ASP A 975 22.93 7.68 14.97
N ILE A 976 22.96 8.92 14.47
CA ILE A 976 23.41 10.09 15.26
C ILE A 976 22.41 10.36 16.39
N THR A 977 22.94 10.48 17.60
CA THR A 977 22.20 10.83 18.80
C THR A 977 21.95 12.33 18.90
N LYS A 978 20.77 12.77 18.48
CA LYS A 978 20.46 14.20 18.30
C LYS A 978 20.24 14.96 19.61
N ASN A 979 19.98 14.28 20.72
CA ASN A 979 19.92 14.90 22.04
C ASN A 979 21.32 15.15 22.64
N TYR A 980 22.39 14.78 21.92
CA TYR A 980 23.77 14.97 22.38
C TYR A 980 24.28 16.37 22.03
N PHE A 981 23.94 17.33 22.89
CA PHE A 981 24.38 18.73 22.85
C PHE A 981 24.38 19.30 24.28
N PRO A 982 24.94 20.50 24.55
CA PRO A 982 25.04 21.00 25.90
C PRO A 982 23.69 21.08 26.62
N PRO A 983 23.59 20.62 27.89
CA PRO A 983 24.67 20.16 28.76
C PRO A 983 24.93 18.63 28.71
N PHE A 984 24.31 17.88 27.80
CA PHE A 984 24.47 16.42 27.69
C PHE A 984 25.72 15.98 26.93
N SER A 985 26.35 16.88 26.17
CA SER A 985 27.61 16.63 25.47
C SER A 985 28.83 16.93 26.32
N LEU A 986 29.51 15.89 26.81
CA LEU A 986 30.70 16.03 27.67
C LEU A 986 31.99 15.63 26.96
N ALA A 987 31.92 15.09 25.73
CA ALA A 987 33.09 14.59 25.03
C ALA A 987 34.05 15.70 24.55
N THR A 988 35.34 15.47 24.74
CA THR A 988 36.44 16.23 24.13
C THR A 988 37.23 15.33 23.18
N ALA A 989 38.03 15.93 22.29
CA ALA A 989 38.93 15.18 21.43
C ALA A 989 40.32 15.83 21.38
N LYS A 990 41.36 15.02 21.17
CA LYS A 990 42.75 15.47 20.98
C LYS A 990 43.43 14.72 19.85
N LEU A 991 44.42 15.35 19.24
CA LEU A 991 45.32 14.67 18.31
C LEU A 991 46.32 13.81 19.10
N VAL A 992 46.67 12.66 18.56
CA VAL A 992 47.77 11.80 19.03
C VAL A 992 48.65 11.47 17.84
N GLY A 993 49.93 11.18 18.05
CA GLY A 993 50.82 10.86 16.95
C GLY A 993 52.01 10.03 17.37
N GLU A 994 52.51 9.21 16.46
CA GLU A 994 53.70 8.40 16.64
C GLU A 994 54.41 8.23 15.30
N ASN A 995 55.70 7.90 15.31
CA ASN A 995 56.49 7.73 14.09
C ASN A 995 56.77 6.26 13.83
N ASN A 996 56.39 5.76 12.66
CA ASN A 996 56.70 4.39 12.25
C ASN A 996 56.30 3.33 13.32
N ASN A 997 55.18 3.58 14.00
CA ASN A 997 54.60 2.68 14.98
C ASN A 997 55.57 2.24 16.10
N ASN A 998 56.37 3.19 16.59
CA ASN A 998 57.44 2.96 17.55
C ASN A 998 56.96 2.97 19.01
N GLY A 999 55.69 3.31 19.28
CA GLY A 999 55.13 3.43 20.63
C GLY A 999 55.64 4.62 21.43
N VAL A 1000 56.23 5.62 20.76
CA VAL A 1000 56.60 6.89 21.38
C VAL A 1000 55.48 7.89 21.11
N ASP A 1001 54.71 8.23 22.15
CA ASP A 1001 53.62 9.19 22.05
C ASP A 1001 54.16 10.62 21.87
N LEU A 1002 53.87 11.20 20.71
CA LEU A 1002 54.26 12.54 20.29
C LEU A 1002 53.10 13.55 20.42
N GLN A 1003 52.01 13.21 21.12
CA GLN A 1003 50.84 14.05 21.31
C GLN A 1003 51.18 15.46 21.79
N SER A 1004 52.15 15.60 22.71
CA SER A 1004 52.57 16.90 23.26
C SER A 1004 53.16 17.86 22.23
N ARG A 1005 53.55 17.34 21.06
CA ARG A 1005 54.09 18.11 19.94
C ARG A 1005 53.03 18.49 18.90
N LEU A 1006 51.83 17.92 18.97
CA LEU A 1006 50.73 18.24 18.05
C LEU A 1006 49.88 19.37 18.63
N SER A 1007 49.35 20.21 17.73
CA SER A 1007 48.38 21.25 18.10
C SER A 1007 47.12 20.68 18.78
N ALA A 1008 46.53 21.45 19.70
CA ALA A 1008 45.30 21.06 20.39
C ALA A 1008 44.08 21.12 19.44
N LEU A 1009 43.28 20.04 19.42
CA LEU A 1009 42.06 19.98 18.62
C LEU A 1009 40.93 20.80 19.29
N PRO A 1010 40.19 21.67 18.56
CA PRO A 1010 39.22 22.59 19.15
C PRO A 1010 37.85 21.93 19.46
N ILE A 1011 37.85 20.71 20.00
CA ILE A 1011 36.65 19.95 20.33
C ILE A 1011 36.45 19.92 21.85
N LYS A 1012 35.43 20.64 22.31
CA LYS A 1012 34.99 20.73 23.71
C LYS A 1012 33.51 20.39 23.85
N ALA A 1013 33.01 20.34 25.08
CA ALA A 1013 31.60 20.07 25.39
C ALA A 1013 30.61 20.90 24.55
N ASP A 1014 30.89 22.20 24.37
CA ASP A 1014 30.06 23.14 23.60
C ASP A 1014 30.20 23.01 22.07
N SER A 1015 31.15 22.22 21.58
CA SER A 1015 31.34 22.01 20.13
C SER A 1015 30.28 21.09 19.52
N TRP A 1016 29.56 20.33 20.35
CA TRP A 1016 28.56 19.38 19.90
C TRP A 1016 27.21 20.04 19.71
N ASN A 1017 26.68 19.93 18.49
CA ASN A 1017 25.33 20.34 18.16
C ASN A 1017 24.58 19.14 17.57
N GLN A 1018 23.54 18.70 18.27
CA GLN A 1018 22.71 17.55 17.90
C GLN A 1018 23.52 16.30 17.50
N GLY A 1019 24.54 15.97 18.29
CA GLY A 1019 25.36 14.79 18.09
C GLY A 1019 26.51 14.96 17.10
N VAL A 1020 26.74 16.16 16.55
CA VAL A 1020 27.85 16.42 15.62
C VAL A 1020 28.74 17.54 16.13
N ALA A 1021 30.07 17.35 16.06
CA ALA A 1021 31.07 18.38 16.27
C ALA A 1021 32.03 18.45 15.07
N THR A 1022 32.34 19.64 14.58
CA THR A 1022 33.13 19.83 13.35
C THR A 1022 34.43 20.57 13.61
N VAL A 1023 35.50 20.13 12.94
CA VAL A 1023 36.72 20.92 12.72
C VAL A 1023 36.72 21.29 11.25
N ASP A 1024 36.57 22.58 10.94
CA ASP A 1024 36.52 23.05 9.57
C ASP A 1024 37.91 23.27 8.95
N ALA A 1025 37.94 23.55 7.65
CA ALA A 1025 39.18 23.72 6.88
C ALA A 1025 40.00 24.97 7.26
N SER A 1026 39.49 25.86 8.12
CA SER A 1026 40.26 27.00 8.65
C SER A 1026 41.21 26.58 9.77
N TYR A 1027 41.01 25.41 10.38
CA TYR A 1027 41.90 24.90 11.41
C TYR A 1027 43.27 24.53 10.81
N GLN A 1028 44.31 25.08 11.44
CA GLN A 1028 45.71 24.88 11.06
C GLN A 1028 46.42 24.16 12.20
N ALA A 1029 46.84 22.92 11.95
CA ALA A 1029 47.63 22.13 12.89
C ALA A 1029 49.13 22.33 12.64
N ASN A 1030 49.96 22.06 13.63
CA ASN A 1030 51.40 21.90 13.48
C ASN A 1030 51.92 20.70 14.27
N PHE A 1031 53.16 20.34 13.95
CA PHE A 1031 53.97 19.42 14.73
C PHE A 1031 55.23 20.17 15.17
N SER A 1032 55.30 20.54 16.45
CA SER A 1032 56.31 21.48 16.96
C SER A 1032 57.69 20.84 17.08
N ARG A 1033 58.80 21.53 16.81
CA ARG A 1033 60.16 21.00 17.10
C ARG A 1033 60.38 20.72 18.58
N VAL A 1034 61.29 19.79 18.88
CA VAL A 1034 61.85 19.69 20.24
C VAL A 1034 62.83 20.84 20.49
N THR A 1035 62.81 21.43 21.68
CA THR A 1035 63.82 22.42 22.10
C THR A 1035 65.23 21.79 22.04
N PRO A 1036 66.22 22.45 21.42
CA PRO A 1036 67.58 21.91 21.35
C PRO A 1036 68.20 21.66 22.71
N ASN A 1037 68.99 20.60 22.80
CA ASN A 1037 69.81 20.32 23.97
C ASN A 1037 71.25 20.76 23.71
N VAL A 1038 71.59 21.96 24.18
CA VAL A 1038 72.93 22.56 24.06
C VAL A 1038 73.99 21.74 24.79
N ALA A 1039 73.65 21.11 25.92
CA ALA A 1039 74.59 20.34 26.73
C ALA A 1039 75.06 19.05 26.03
N THR A 1040 74.20 18.45 25.19
CA THR A 1040 74.53 17.25 24.41
C THR A 1040 74.80 17.56 22.93
N ASN A 1041 74.87 18.84 22.55
CA ASN A 1041 75.04 19.29 21.17
C ASN A 1041 73.98 18.71 20.20
N LEU A 1042 72.77 18.47 20.68
CA LEU A 1042 71.66 17.89 19.91
C LEU A 1042 70.70 19.00 19.49
N TYR A 1043 70.80 19.39 18.22
CA TYR A 1043 69.95 20.44 17.62
C TYR A 1043 68.98 19.88 16.58
N GLN A 1044 69.22 18.65 16.13
CA GLN A 1044 68.46 17.97 15.09
C GLN A 1044 67.28 17.20 15.69
N ASP A 1045 66.20 17.07 14.92
CA ASP A 1045 64.95 16.43 15.35
C ASP A 1045 64.42 15.58 14.20
N GLY A 1046 64.03 14.34 14.47
CA GLY A 1046 63.61 13.37 13.46
C GLY A 1046 64.74 12.50 12.89
N PRO A 1047 64.49 11.78 11.78
CA PRO A 1047 63.44 12.04 10.77
C PRO A 1047 62.06 11.48 11.11
N PHE A 1048 61.01 12.14 10.63
CA PHE A 1048 59.60 11.72 10.77
C PHE A 1048 58.94 11.54 9.40
N GLU A 1049 59.42 10.57 8.63
CA GLU A 1049 58.92 10.32 7.28
C GLU A 1049 57.58 9.54 7.28
N LEU A 1050 57.22 8.90 8.39
CA LEU A 1050 56.01 8.08 8.57
C LEU A 1050 55.30 8.44 9.89
N LEU A 1051 55.03 9.74 10.11
CA LEU A 1051 54.31 10.19 11.30
C LEU A 1051 52.82 9.90 11.13
N ASP A 1052 52.31 8.94 11.88
CA ASP A 1052 50.88 8.70 11.98
C ASP A 1052 50.25 9.76 12.88
N ILE A 1053 49.12 10.32 12.45
CA ILE A 1053 48.29 11.24 13.23
C ILE A 1053 46.94 10.57 13.41
N GLY A 1054 46.47 10.52 14.66
CA GLY A 1054 45.18 9.99 15.05
C GLY A 1054 44.36 10.95 15.90
N VAL A 1055 43.09 10.64 16.07
CA VAL A 1055 42.14 11.37 16.92
C VAL A 1055 41.70 10.45 18.04
N GLN A 1056 41.93 10.87 19.27
CA GLN A 1056 41.42 10.23 20.48
C GLN A 1056 40.26 11.05 21.05
N LEU A 1057 39.14 10.39 21.36
CA LEU A 1057 38.00 10.99 22.03
C LEU A 1057 37.89 10.53 23.47
N MET A 1058 37.48 11.43 24.35
CA MET A 1058 37.34 11.20 25.78
C MET A 1058 35.91 11.56 26.19
N ASP A 1059 35.13 10.56 26.61
CA ASP A 1059 33.82 10.75 27.22
C ASP A 1059 34.01 11.25 28.65
N ASN A 1060 34.04 12.56 28.86
CA ASN A 1060 34.36 13.17 30.15
C ASN A 1060 33.17 13.14 31.13
N ASP A 1061 32.28 12.14 31.02
CA ASP A 1061 31.18 11.98 31.95
C ASP A 1061 31.67 11.42 33.29
N PRO A 1062 31.59 12.19 34.41
CA PRO A 1062 32.11 11.72 35.69
C PRO A 1062 31.19 10.71 36.38
N ARG A 1063 30.06 10.29 35.77
CA ARG A 1063 28.97 9.60 36.48
C ARG A 1063 28.50 8.31 35.79
N PRO A 1064 28.62 7.15 36.44
CA PRO A 1064 29.50 6.83 37.56
C PRO A 1064 30.92 6.49 37.06
N ASN A 1065 31.94 7.27 37.42
CA ASN A 1065 33.39 7.01 37.24
C ASN A 1065 33.78 5.91 36.20
N GLY A 1066 33.55 6.14 34.91
CA GLY A 1066 33.88 5.19 33.85
C GLY A 1066 33.70 5.75 32.43
N LEU A 1067 34.49 5.24 31.47
CA LEU A 1067 34.33 5.52 30.03
C LEU A 1067 33.16 4.69 29.48
N TYR A 1068 32.07 5.35 29.08
CA TYR A 1068 30.89 4.66 28.53
C TYR A 1068 30.89 4.66 27.01
N SER A 1069 31.26 5.78 26.39
CA SER A 1069 31.40 5.91 24.95
C SER A 1069 32.86 5.78 24.51
N TYR A 1070 33.09 5.14 23.36
CA TYR A 1070 34.44 4.91 22.81
C TYR A 1070 34.55 5.48 21.39
N VAL A 1071 35.76 5.73 20.89
CA VAL A 1071 35.96 6.07 19.47
C VAL A 1071 35.63 4.87 18.60
N ALA A 1072 34.88 5.06 17.52
CA ALA A 1072 34.46 3.99 16.64
C ALA A 1072 35.64 3.49 15.78
N SER A 1073 35.76 2.16 15.66
CA SER A 1073 36.77 1.48 14.84
C SER A 1073 38.19 2.04 15.01
N PRO A 1074 38.72 2.11 16.26
CA PRO A 1074 40.07 2.60 16.49
C PRO A 1074 41.09 1.65 15.86
N ASP A 1075 42.12 2.23 15.28
CA ASP A 1075 43.20 1.53 14.56
C ASP A 1075 44.58 2.13 14.89
N MET A 1076 44.66 2.93 15.96
CA MET A 1076 45.89 3.54 16.45
C MET A 1076 45.95 3.58 17.99
N ASP A 1077 47.15 3.39 18.54
CA ASP A 1077 47.51 3.70 19.93
C ASP A 1077 48.97 4.15 19.98
N ALA A 1078 49.17 5.47 20.08
CA ALA A 1078 50.47 6.13 19.96
C ALA A 1078 51.49 5.72 21.05
N ALA A 1079 51.04 5.08 22.12
CA ALA A 1079 51.88 4.59 23.21
C ALA A 1079 52.29 3.11 23.05
N SER A 1080 51.84 2.44 21.98
CA SER A 1080 52.07 1.01 21.74
C SER A 1080 52.99 0.78 20.53
N THR A 1081 53.88 -0.21 20.60
CA THR A 1081 54.74 -0.56 19.46
C THR A 1081 54.05 -1.59 18.57
N GLY A 1082 54.06 -1.38 17.25
CA GLY A 1082 53.44 -2.30 16.29
C GLY A 1082 51.91 -2.20 16.25
N THR A 1083 51.24 -3.03 15.44
CA THR A 1083 49.78 -2.91 15.27
C THR A 1083 49.06 -3.14 16.60
N CYS A 1084 48.35 -2.12 17.09
CA CYS A 1084 47.60 -2.20 18.34
C CYS A 1084 46.45 -3.22 18.26
N THR A 1085 46.20 -3.91 19.37
CA THR A 1085 45.05 -4.84 19.53
C THR A 1085 43.90 -4.20 20.29
N ASN A 1086 44.19 -3.24 21.18
CA ASN A 1086 43.24 -2.45 21.95
C ASN A 1086 43.43 -0.96 21.64
N CYS A 1087 43.31 -0.61 20.37
CA CYS A 1087 43.52 0.75 19.89
C CYS A 1087 42.57 1.74 20.59
N ASN A 1088 43.05 2.96 20.85
CA ASN A 1088 42.33 3.99 21.60
C ASN A 1088 42.09 5.28 20.80
N ALA A 1089 42.59 5.33 19.56
CA ALA A 1089 42.45 6.46 18.65
C ALA A 1089 42.13 5.97 17.23
N LYS A 1090 41.53 6.86 16.44
CA LYS A 1090 41.33 6.64 15.00
C LYS A 1090 42.45 7.32 14.23
N LYS A 1091 43.26 6.56 13.49
CA LYS A 1091 44.24 7.10 12.55
C LYS A 1091 43.53 7.89 11.47
N ILE A 1092 43.94 9.14 11.28
CA ILE A 1092 43.37 10.06 10.30
C ILE A 1092 44.32 10.31 9.12
N SER A 1093 45.63 10.19 9.33
CA SER A 1093 46.62 10.37 8.26
C SER A 1093 48.00 9.81 8.63
N THR A 1094 48.84 9.64 7.61
CA THR A 1094 50.30 9.47 7.75
C THR A 1094 50.97 10.64 7.02
N GLN A 1095 51.88 11.34 7.69
CA GLN A 1095 52.47 12.59 7.21
C GLN A 1095 54.00 12.52 7.25
N THR A 1096 54.64 13.23 6.32
CA THR A 1096 56.08 13.46 6.31
C THR A 1096 56.39 14.81 6.94
N LEU A 1097 57.03 14.79 8.12
CA LEU A 1097 57.39 15.99 8.88
C LEU A 1097 58.91 16.14 8.92
N ARG A 1098 59.40 17.28 8.43
CA ARG A 1098 60.84 17.53 8.27
C ARG A 1098 61.33 18.62 9.19
N HIS A 1099 62.42 18.37 9.92
CA HIS A 1099 63.16 19.44 10.55
C HIS A 1099 63.99 20.13 9.48
N GLY A 1100 63.60 21.35 9.10
CA GLY A 1100 64.22 22.12 8.02
C GLY A 1100 65.05 23.30 8.48
N ARG A 1101 65.97 23.73 7.61
CA ARG A 1101 66.72 24.98 7.70
C ARG A 1101 67.03 25.53 6.31
N VAL A 1102 67.22 26.83 6.15
CA VAL A 1102 67.83 27.42 4.93
C VAL A 1102 69.29 27.70 5.17
N VAL A 1103 70.17 27.37 4.22
CA VAL A 1103 71.61 27.60 4.30
C VAL A 1103 72.06 28.46 3.13
N MET A 1104 73.00 29.36 3.39
CA MET A 1104 73.63 30.22 2.40
C MET A 1104 75.15 30.02 2.45
N ASP A 1105 75.78 29.89 1.29
CA ASP A 1105 77.25 29.86 1.18
C ASP A 1105 77.78 31.24 0.76
N ASN A 1106 78.99 31.61 1.20
CA ASN A 1106 79.63 32.85 0.75
C ASN A 1106 79.85 32.83 -0.76
N THR A 1107 79.74 33.99 -1.41
CA THR A 1107 80.00 34.17 -2.85
C THR A 1107 81.03 35.26 -3.10
N TYR A 1108 81.84 35.11 -4.14
CA TYR A 1108 82.98 35.97 -4.43
C TYR A 1108 83.05 36.26 -5.93
N GLY A 1109 83.36 37.49 -6.29
CA GLY A 1109 83.63 37.85 -7.68
C GLY A 1109 83.90 39.34 -7.87
N PRO A 1110 84.19 39.76 -9.11
CA PRO A 1110 84.48 41.16 -9.39
C PRO A 1110 83.26 42.04 -9.11
N GLU A 1111 83.50 43.26 -8.64
CA GLU A 1111 82.48 44.27 -8.34
C GLU A 1111 81.65 44.73 -9.55
N THR A 1112 81.97 44.24 -10.75
CA THR A 1112 81.28 44.52 -12.01
C THR A 1112 80.32 43.41 -12.44
N GLU A 1113 80.25 42.30 -11.69
CA GLU A 1113 79.41 41.15 -12.03
C GLU A 1113 78.29 40.94 -10.99
N ILE A 1114 77.25 40.22 -11.42
CA ILE A 1114 76.20 39.74 -10.53
C ILE A 1114 76.69 38.44 -9.90
N LEU A 1115 76.86 38.43 -8.58
CA LEU A 1115 77.30 37.26 -7.83
C LEU A 1115 76.11 36.37 -7.49
N ARG A 1116 76.21 35.09 -7.85
CA ARG A 1116 75.22 34.07 -7.47
C ARG A 1116 75.61 33.50 -6.12
N MET A 1117 74.74 33.63 -5.13
CA MET A 1117 74.92 33.07 -3.80
C MET A 1117 74.15 31.75 -3.67
N PRO A 1118 74.83 30.60 -3.52
CA PRO A 1118 74.16 29.32 -3.31
C PRO A 1118 73.29 29.39 -2.06
N THR A 1119 71.97 29.30 -2.26
CA THR A 1119 70.97 29.35 -1.20
C THR A 1119 70.08 28.13 -1.34
N ARG A 1120 69.92 27.35 -0.27
CA ARG A 1120 69.19 26.09 -0.33
C ARG A 1120 68.41 25.80 0.96
N SER A 1121 67.24 25.19 0.84
CA SER A 1121 66.53 24.60 1.97
C SER A 1121 66.99 23.16 2.16
N GLU A 1122 67.45 22.86 3.36
CA GLU A 1122 67.90 21.55 3.79
C GLU A 1122 66.94 20.96 4.82
N TYR A 1123 66.96 19.64 4.98
CA TYR A 1123 66.30 18.94 6.07
C TYR A 1123 67.20 17.87 6.69
N TRP A 1124 66.95 17.54 7.96
CA TRP A 1124 67.66 16.47 8.64
C TRP A 1124 67.10 15.10 8.23
N ASN A 1125 67.92 14.25 7.60
CA ASN A 1125 67.51 12.92 7.15
C ASN A 1125 67.80 11.80 8.18
N GLY A 1126 68.28 12.15 9.37
CA GLY A 1126 68.72 11.20 10.41
C GLY A 1126 70.24 11.03 10.51
N SER A 1127 70.99 11.40 9.48
CA SER A 1127 72.45 11.27 9.45
C SER A 1127 73.18 12.56 9.04
N SER A 1128 72.58 13.34 8.13
CA SER A 1128 73.11 14.59 7.62
C SER A 1128 71.99 15.55 7.22
N TRP A 1129 72.37 16.81 7.01
CA TRP A 1129 71.50 17.77 6.36
C TRP A 1129 71.54 17.53 4.84
N ALA A 1130 70.39 17.23 4.27
CA ALA A 1130 70.22 16.96 2.85
C ALA A 1130 69.40 18.07 2.18
N LEU A 1131 69.69 18.35 0.91
CA LEU A 1131 68.89 19.27 0.09
C LEU A 1131 67.44 18.78 0.02
N ASN A 1132 66.47 19.64 0.32
CA ASN A 1132 65.06 19.30 0.22
C ASN A 1132 64.55 19.50 -1.21
N THR A 1133 64.84 18.56 -2.12
CA THR A 1133 64.42 18.65 -3.53
C THR A 1133 62.89 18.65 -3.73
N ALA A 1134 62.12 18.32 -2.69
CA ALA A 1134 60.66 18.40 -2.72
C ALA A 1134 60.11 19.81 -2.44
N ASP A 1135 60.93 20.72 -1.91
CA ASP A 1135 60.50 22.07 -1.55
C ASP A 1135 60.35 22.96 -2.80
N ASN A 1136 59.09 23.26 -3.13
CA ASN A 1136 58.71 24.19 -4.19
C ASN A 1136 57.72 25.26 -3.68
N CYS A 1137 57.59 25.42 -2.37
CA CYS A 1137 56.58 26.29 -1.76
C CYS A 1137 57.18 27.33 -0.79
N THR A 1138 58.39 27.10 -0.26
CA THR A 1138 59.05 28.05 0.61
C THR A 1138 59.28 29.36 -0.13
N THR A 1139 58.91 30.48 0.49
CA THR A 1139 59.18 31.83 -0.03
C THR A 1139 60.26 32.49 0.83
N ALA A 1140 60.98 33.46 0.27
CA ALA A 1140 61.95 34.26 1.01
C ALA A 1140 61.91 35.72 0.56
N VAL A 1141 62.14 36.63 1.49
CA VAL A 1141 62.23 38.07 1.20
C VAL A 1141 63.70 38.44 0.99
N TYR A 1142 64.06 38.63 -0.28
CA TYR A 1142 65.44 38.84 -0.70
C TYR A 1142 65.85 40.32 -0.79
N ALA A 1143 65.00 41.30 -0.50
CA ALA A 1143 65.46 42.69 -0.48
C ALA A 1143 66.42 42.92 0.71
N LEU A 1144 67.37 43.86 0.58
CA LEU A 1144 68.17 44.31 1.72
C LEU A 1144 67.38 45.38 2.49
N GLY A 1145 67.23 45.20 3.80
CA GLY A 1145 66.58 46.17 4.69
C GLY A 1145 67.51 47.30 5.16
N SER A 1146 68.82 47.19 4.94
CA SER A 1146 69.82 48.22 5.28
C SER A 1146 70.92 48.30 4.22
N GLN A 1147 71.42 49.52 4.00
CA GLN A 1147 72.61 49.84 3.18
C GLN A 1147 73.75 50.37 4.06
N VAL A 1148 73.66 50.18 5.38
CA VAL A 1148 74.68 50.55 6.36
C VAL A 1148 74.80 49.44 7.39
N ASP A 1149 75.93 49.44 8.11
CA ASP A 1149 76.15 48.53 9.23
C ASP A 1149 75.05 48.61 10.27
N ASN A 1150 74.52 47.43 10.62
CA ASN A 1150 73.55 47.28 11.68
C ASN A 1150 73.69 45.88 12.29
N SER A 1151 74.51 45.78 13.33
CA SER A 1151 74.78 44.53 14.03
C SER A 1151 73.52 43.90 14.64
N ALA A 1152 72.56 44.71 15.09
CA ALA A 1152 71.29 44.23 15.64
C ALA A 1152 70.42 43.52 14.60
N LEU A 1153 70.49 43.97 13.34
CA LEU A 1153 69.79 43.34 12.21
C LEU A 1153 70.67 42.33 11.45
N GLY A 1154 71.94 42.17 11.82
CA GLY A 1154 72.87 41.25 11.15
C GLY A 1154 73.47 41.75 9.84
N TYR A 1155 73.49 43.07 9.62
CA TYR A 1155 74.08 43.71 8.45
C TYR A 1155 75.50 44.20 8.76
N ASN A 1156 76.44 43.86 7.87
CA ASN A 1156 77.85 44.26 7.97
C ASN A 1156 78.45 44.49 6.59
N PHE A 1157 79.08 45.66 6.38
CA PHE A 1157 79.74 46.15 5.19
C PHE A 1157 81.19 46.48 5.57
N ASP A 1158 82.17 45.78 4.97
CA ASP A 1158 83.58 46.02 5.24
C ASP A 1158 84.38 46.23 3.94
N PRO A 1159 84.85 47.45 3.62
CA PRO A 1159 84.65 48.70 4.38
C PRO A 1159 83.22 49.25 4.26
N ASP A 1160 82.86 50.28 5.03
CA ASP A 1160 81.57 50.99 4.88
C ASP A 1160 81.31 51.47 3.44
N LEU A 1161 80.04 51.43 3.02
CA LEU A 1161 79.61 52.04 1.75
C LEU A 1161 79.84 53.56 1.76
N VAL A 1162 80.49 54.07 0.71
CA VAL A 1162 80.67 55.52 0.54
C VAL A 1162 79.59 56.14 -0.34
N ALA A 1163 79.47 57.47 -0.30
CA ALA A 1163 78.47 58.22 -1.07
C ALA A 1163 78.49 57.84 -2.56
N GLY A 1164 77.32 57.46 -3.09
CA GLY A 1164 77.13 57.02 -4.47
C GLY A 1164 77.14 55.50 -4.66
N GLN A 1165 77.60 54.70 -3.69
CA GLN A 1165 77.57 53.24 -3.72
C GLN A 1165 76.32 52.65 -3.05
N SER A 1166 75.88 51.49 -3.53
CA SER A 1166 74.84 50.66 -2.92
C SER A 1166 75.03 49.20 -3.33
N VAL A 1167 74.48 48.28 -2.55
CA VAL A 1167 74.41 46.86 -2.94
C VAL A 1167 72.96 46.45 -3.08
N VAL A 1168 72.63 45.84 -4.22
CA VAL A 1168 71.29 45.34 -4.50
C VAL A 1168 71.30 43.83 -4.40
N ARG A 1169 70.31 43.29 -3.70
CA ARG A 1169 70.02 41.86 -3.67
C ARG A 1169 68.72 41.61 -4.44
N SER A 1170 68.77 40.68 -5.38
CA SER A 1170 67.63 40.27 -6.21
C SER A 1170 67.45 38.76 -6.16
N GLY A 1171 66.24 38.27 -6.46
CA GLY A 1171 65.92 36.85 -6.55
C GLY A 1171 65.46 36.50 -7.97
N GLY A 1172 65.81 35.30 -8.45
CA GLY A 1172 65.27 34.79 -9.73
C GLY A 1172 63.75 34.59 -9.68
N THR A 1173 63.25 34.02 -8.58
CA THR A 1173 61.82 33.85 -8.23
C THR A 1173 61.61 34.15 -6.75
N ALA A 1174 60.37 34.41 -6.31
CA ALA A 1174 60.06 34.62 -4.88
C ALA A 1174 59.99 33.32 -4.06
N THR A 1175 59.99 32.16 -4.72
CA THR A 1175 59.81 30.83 -4.15
C THR A 1175 61.01 29.94 -4.48
N PHE A 1176 61.42 29.08 -3.54
CA PHE A 1176 62.40 28.02 -3.77
C PHE A 1176 61.90 27.07 -4.87
N GLN A 1177 62.83 26.50 -5.63
CA GLN A 1177 62.57 25.49 -6.67
C GLN A 1177 63.49 24.30 -6.42
N ALA A 1178 62.90 23.14 -6.17
CA ALA A 1178 63.60 21.92 -5.75
C ALA A 1178 64.60 22.17 -4.59
N GLY A 1179 64.16 22.96 -3.61
CA GLY A 1179 64.97 23.34 -2.45
C GLY A 1179 66.11 24.30 -2.74
N GLN A 1180 66.18 24.91 -3.93
CA GLN A 1180 67.20 25.91 -4.28
C GLN A 1180 66.56 27.29 -4.49
N PHE A 1181 67.29 28.34 -4.13
CA PHE A 1181 66.88 29.72 -4.32
C PHE A 1181 68.00 30.51 -5.00
N GLU A 1182 67.68 31.15 -6.12
CA GLU A 1182 68.64 31.97 -6.86
C GLU A 1182 68.75 33.34 -6.20
N LEU A 1183 69.70 33.49 -5.28
CA LEU A 1183 70.00 34.75 -4.61
C LEU A 1183 71.15 35.48 -5.32
N LEU A 1184 70.87 36.65 -5.87
CA LEU A 1184 71.78 37.42 -6.71
C LEU A 1184 72.20 38.71 -6.00
N TRP A 1185 73.49 39.00 -6.02
CA TRP A 1185 74.08 40.17 -5.39
C TRP A 1185 74.80 41.04 -6.42
N GLN A 1186 74.54 42.34 -6.40
CA GLN A 1186 75.14 43.28 -7.34
C GLN A 1186 75.60 44.54 -6.62
N ALA A 1187 76.86 44.90 -6.80
CA ALA A 1187 77.34 46.24 -6.44
C ALA A 1187 76.88 47.24 -7.50
N VAL A 1188 76.25 48.32 -7.06
CA VAL A 1188 75.71 49.39 -7.92
C VAL A 1188 76.31 50.73 -7.48
N THR A 1189 76.64 51.58 -8.43
CA THR A 1189 77.13 52.94 -8.15
C THR A 1189 76.44 53.96 -9.04
N THR A 1190 76.06 55.10 -8.46
CA THR A 1190 75.51 56.26 -9.16
C THR A 1190 76.61 57.26 -9.56
N SER A 1191 77.79 57.17 -8.92
CA SER A 1191 78.99 57.93 -9.26
C SER A 1191 80.24 57.29 -8.61
N GLY A 1192 81.34 57.17 -9.34
CA GLY A 1192 82.59 56.59 -8.82
C GLY A 1192 82.74 55.09 -9.14
N LEU A 1193 83.61 54.40 -8.40
CA LEU A 1193 83.83 52.95 -8.57
C LEU A 1193 82.74 52.14 -7.84
N PRO A 1194 82.32 50.97 -8.37
CA PRO A 1194 81.43 50.05 -7.65
C PRO A 1194 82.04 49.62 -6.31
N TYR A 1195 81.18 49.24 -5.37
CA TYR A 1195 81.60 48.81 -4.03
C TYR A 1195 82.58 47.63 -4.11
N ARG A 1196 83.73 47.76 -3.43
CA ARG A 1196 84.73 46.69 -3.26
C ARG A 1196 84.87 46.41 -1.77
N GLY A 1197 84.41 45.25 -1.34
CA GLY A 1197 84.33 44.89 0.07
C GLY A 1197 83.44 43.68 0.30
N GLN A 1198 83.23 43.37 1.56
CA GLN A 1198 82.34 42.32 2.03
C GLN A 1198 80.97 42.91 2.37
N VAL A 1199 79.89 42.21 2.02
CA VAL A 1199 78.56 42.47 2.58
C VAL A 1199 77.99 41.19 3.18
N THR A 1200 77.65 41.22 4.46
CA THR A 1200 76.92 40.17 5.17
C THR A 1200 75.53 40.68 5.50
N ALA A 1201 74.47 39.94 5.14
CA ALA A 1201 73.11 40.27 5.53
C ALA A 1201 72.25 38.99 5.69
N PRO A 1202 71.21 39.02 6.56
CA PRO A 1202 70.25 37.93 6.67
C PRO A 1202 69.36 37.81 5.45
N LEU A 1203 68.94 36.58 5.13
CA LEU A 1203 67.80 36.32 4.25
C LEU A 1203 66.59 36.02 5.12
N ASP A 1204 65.54 36.82 5.01
CA ASP A 1204 64.26 36.62 5.72
C ASP A 1204 63.55 35.39 5.14
N VAL A 1205 63.51 34.32 5.93
CA VAL A 1205 62.86 33.05 5.62
C VAL A 1205 61.80 32.73 6.68
N PRO A 1206 60.85 31.82 6.39
CA PRO A 1206 59.89 31.42 7.40
C PRO A 1206 60.56 30.90 8.67
N THR A 1207 59.98 31.17 9.83
CA THR A 1207 60.57 30.85 11.14
C THR A 1207 60.91 29.37 11.32
N TRP A 1208 60.18 28.46 10.67
CA TRP A 1208 60.48 27.03 10.60
C TRP A 1208 61.64 26.68 9.64
N LEU A 1209 62.38 27.64 9.13
CA LEU A 1209 63.60 27.42 8.34
C LEU A 1209 64.79 28.22 8.88
N GLU A 1210 64.57 28.98 9.94
CA GLU A 1210 65.63 29.54 10.75
C GLU A 1210 66.41 28.45 11.50
N TRP A 1211 67.64 28.76 11.90
CA TRP A 1211 68.52 27.79 12.55
C TRP A 1211 69.36 28.39 13.68
N TYR A 1212 69.87 27.51 14.54
CA TYR A 1212 70.78 27.80 15.65
C TYR A 1212 72.21 27.99 15.13
N TRP A 1213 72.44 29.09 14.42
CA TRP A 1213 73.73 29.36 13.77
C TRP A 1213 74.88 29.69 14.73
N ASN A 1214 74.56 30.03 15.98
CA ASN A 1214 75.54 30.41 17.02
C ASN A 1214 76.48 31.54 16.55
N TRP A 1215 75.92 32.57 15.89
CA TRP A 1215 76.66 33.75 15.49
C TRP A 1215 77.15 34.55 16.70
N ASN A 1216 78.24 35.30 16.53
CA ASN A 1216 78.80 36.15 17.58
C ASN A 1216 77.72 37.10 18.15
N GLY A 1217 77.38 36.91 19.42
CA GLY A 1217 76.36 37.71 20.12
C GLY A 1217 74.93 37.14 20.09
N VAL A 1218 74.70 35.96 19.51
CA VAL A 1218 73.40 35.25 19.49
C VAL A 1218 73.46 34.03 20.40
N SER A 1219 72.40 33.77 21.19
CA SER A 1219 72.31 32.57 22.03
C SER A 1219 72.33 31.28 21.19
N PRO A 1220 73.02 30.21 21.63
CA PRO A 1220 72.99 28.92 20.95
C PRO A 1220 71.59 28.27 20.94
N THR A 1221 70.62 28.79 21.70
CA THR A 1221 69.22 28.33 21.73
C THR A 1221 68.25 29.21 20.95
N ALA A 1222 68.73 30.29 20.32
CA ALA A 1222 67.89 31.16 19.50
C ALA A 1222 67.96 30.73 18.04
N VAL A 1223 66.80 30.52 17.42
CA VAL A 1223 66.72 30.46 15.95
C VAL A 1223 66.98 31.85 15.38
N THR A 1224 67.71 31.90 14.27
CA THR A 1224 67.97 33.13 13.54
C THR A 1224 67.96 32.89 12.05
N GLU A 1225 67.68 33.95 11.31
CA GLU A 1225 67.79 34.00 9.85
C GLU A 1225 69.18 33.55 9.36
N PRO A 1226 69.26 32.82 8.25
CA PRO A 1226 70.53 32.47 7.62
C PRO A 1226 71.25 33.70 7.10
N ARG A 1227 72.58 33.68 7.22
CA ARG A 1227 73.47 34.78 6.82
C ARG A 1227 74.66 34.20 6.05
N ALA A 1228 75.05 34.87 4.98
CA ALA A 1228 76.33 34.65 4.29
C ALA A 1228 76.83 35.96 3.72
N SER A 1229 78.07 35.94 3.24
CA SER A 1229 78.79 37.13 2.78
C SER A 1229 79.00 37.11 1.27
N ALA A 1230 78.67 38.22 0.62
CA ALA A 1230 79.03 38.51 -0.76
C ALA A 1230 80.29 39.38 -0.77
N TYR A 1231 81.33 38.94 -1.47
CA TYR A 1231 82.61 39.65 -1.57
C TYR A 1231 82.80 40.21 -2.97
N PHE A 1232 82.80 41.54 -3.07
CA PHE A 1232 83.00 42.24 -4.32
C PHE A 1232 84.46 42.71 -4.45
N GLY A 1233 85.15 42.20 -5.47
CA GLY A 1233 86.55 42.52 -5.76
C GLY A 1233 87.35 41.32 -6.23
N ARG A 1234 88.46 41.56 -6.93
CA ARG A 1234 89.41 40.48 -7.27
C ARG A 1234 90.20 40.09 -6.02
N TYR A 1235 90.24 38.80 -5.71
CA TYR A 1235 91.12 38.26 -4.66
C TYR A 1235 92.58 38.59 -5.01
N ARG A 1236 93.09 39.69 -4.45
CA ARG A 1236 94.51 39.96 -4.40
C ARG A 1236 95.04 39.16 -3.22
N GLY A 1237 95.60 37.99 -3.49
CA GLY A 1237 96.41 37.29 -2.50
C GLY A 1237 97.50 38.22 -1.95
N HIS A 1238 98.09 37.85 -0.83
CA HIS A 1238 99.14 38.61 -0.14
C HIS A 1238 100.14 39.26 -1.13
N ASP A 1239 100.42 40.57 -0.99
CA ASP A 1239 101.27 41.38 -1.90
C ASP A 1239 102.74 40.90 -2.04
N LYS A 1240 103.09 39.73 -1.51
CA LYS A 1240 104.40 39.07 -1.62
C LYS A 1240 104.41 37.82 -2.50
N ILE A 1241 103.28 37.43 -3.12
CA ILE A 1241 103.21 36.26 -4.01
C ILE A 1241 103.17 36.72 -5.47
N ILE A 1242 104.26 36.52 -6.20
CA ILE A 1242 104.51 37.02 -7.56
C ILE A 1242 104.16 36.00 -8.67
N TYR A 1243 103.51 34.88 -8.36
CA TYR A 1243 102.94 33.99 -9.39
C TYR A 1243 101.72 33.22 -8.88
N TRP A 1244 100.64 33.25 -9.67
CA TRP A 1244 99.52 32.31 -9.60
C TRP A 1244 99.43 31.64 -10.97
N ARG A 1245 99.38 30.31 -10.99
CA ARG A 1245 99.13 29.53 -12.21
C ARG A 1245 97.67 29.07 -12.15
N GLU A 1246 96.82 29.67 -12.95
CA GLU A 1246 95.50 29.09 -13.25
C GLU A 1246 95.69 27.88 -14.16
N VAL A 1247 95.08 26.75 -13.78
CA VAL A 1247 94.90 25.59 -14.65
C VAL A 1247 93.39 25.49 -14.85
N ASN A 1248 92.95 25.68 -16.09
CA ASN A 1248 91.54 25.55 -16.52
C ASN A 1248 90.97 24.18 -16.22
#